data_AF-A0A8S1JMJ5-F1
#
_entry.id   AF-A0A8S1JMJ5-F1
#
_cell.length_a   1.000
_cell.length_b   1.000
_cell.length_c   1.000
_cell.angle_alpha   90.00
_cell.angle_beta   90.00
_cell.angle_gamma   90.00
#
_symmetry.space_group_name_H-M   'P 1'
#
loop_
_entity.id
_entity.type
_entity.pdbx_description
1 polymer ?
#
loop_
_entity_poly.entity_id
_entity_poly.type
_entity_poly.pdbx_seq_one_letter_code
_entity_poly.pdbx_strand_id
1 'polypeptide(L)'
;MIQLYLAFLFLGVTQSAYIIDSAVDQVFWCGGSIIVTSDDDVVEQKNEAQQHRKILFVLSNKGIGYRSVDYGQKWENVTQQLIDQQKLDSNYKFKDIMQSPADSFTMYFIGYNQSFISQDCGRTYRTFNDNRLYGFRFNKLNKDQILAFQEKKCNKTDKSCKEQYKRELWVTKNGGQIWQPVLDHVRDAAWDKLIHYEMVPDMRIIVSHVDNQGELKVSYSDDFFKTIKQIEKDCFGFYQTPTYLFLLVRPDQYSVGYDLKMSPHLGETYFPQEIVLPIDDQSKHTFTVLDVTDSIVYMSVAHAEELSKVTNIYMSDGNEFTVSLLGNVRSQDTGHCDFEKIKSMKGVYIANIFDYDEIEKTKQRRKRINSEREMKLQSSDRLDQYKKSVITFDLGAEWHSLKAPKYSYAGQPLNCNGDCSLHLKGRTETTSLIYSSEQAVGIIIGTGNTGLYLDGQETNTYLSRDGGHNWYEILNGTYIYEIGDHGGLIIFAESESYTNVAKFTQDEGMTFQDIKLNISLDIDNIVTEPSNEEQKFLIYGRIKQSDNPQEDFWNKYESIIGVLIPVDLSNVYQRICKGSENPDDPDSDYEYWSPLNYQQQKCLFGQKVKYQRKKREAKCKNPEIVKKLLVENCPCTAEDWECDLGFMRKIDGGECVLMTQGFSSQPPPIKCTGTYMKSQGYRKIPGDQCEGGVYLGPIEQECPTEKTNIQVNQIITDKPIVKNDQKKQDSLDLQSPIYQNQPGQNTTSFNILDYAEYIIISIMILTLFYLRNLIWSVVKQIFSASQVNKNRKKRSYYPPSEEELQEKKQTTKKRLFGIQSTKDEDEEAGL
;
A
#
# COMPACT_ATOMS: atom_id res chain seq x y z
N MET A 1 11.20 -21.50 -42.61
CA MET A 1 11.86 -20.18 -42.39
C MET A 1 10.94 -19.04 -42.81
N ILE A 2 10.56 -18.90 -44.09
CA ILE A 2 9.63 -17.84 -44.54
C ILE A 2 8.22 -18.00 -43.95
N GLN A 3 7.71 -19.23 -43.76
CA GLN A 3 6.45 -19.47 -43.04
C GLN A 3 6.52 -19.20 -41.52
N LEU A 4 7.70 -19.31 -40.90
CA LEU A 4 7.88 -18.90 -39.50
C LEU A 4 7.95 -17.37 -39.39
N TYR A 5 8.54 -16.70 -40.37
CA TYR A 5 8.61 -15.24 -40.44
C TYR A 5 7.23 -14.62 -40.72
N LEU A 6 6.40 -15.28 -41.54
CA LEU A 6 5.01 -14.89 -41.78
C LEU A 6 4.12 -15.13 -40.55
N ALA A 7 4.37 -16.17 -39.75
CA ALA A 7 3.66 -16.38 -38.48
C ALA A 7 4.01 -15.31 -37.42
N PHE A 8 5.23 -14.75 -37.43
CA PHE A 8 5.61 -13.61 -36.59
C PHE A 8 4.97 -12.29 -37.05
N LEU A 9 4.77 -12.10 -38.36
CA LEU A 9 4.05 -10.95 -38.90
C LEU A 9 2.52 -11.02 -38.65
N PHE A 10 1.95 -12.22 -38.57
CA PHE A 10 0.51 -12.41 -38.30
C PHE A 10 0.08 -12.17 -36.85
N LEU A 11 1.02 -12.04 -35.91
CA LEU A 11 0.70 -11.65 -34.54
C LEU A 11 0.62 -10.13 -34.32
N GLY A 12 0.99 -9.29 -35.29
CA GLY A 12 0.68 -7.85 -35.25
C GLY A 12 1.25 -7.05 -34.06
N VAL A 13 2.17 -7.62 -33.27
CA VAL A 13 2.75 -6.97 -32.11
C VAL A 13 4.10 -6.34 -32.51
N THR A 14 4.06 -5.20 -33.19
CA THR A 14 5.26 -4.37 -33.39
C THR A 14 5.45 -3.49 -32.15
N GLN A 15 6.20 -3.98 -31.16
CA GLN A 15 6.51 -3.23 -29.94
C GLN A 15 7.78 -2.39 -30.13
N SER A 16 7.70 -1.26 -30.83
CA SER A 16 8.86 -0.36 -30.91
C SER A 16 9.07 0.30 -29.55
N ALA A 17 10.21 0.02 -28.92
CA ALA A 17 10.63 0.72 -27.71
C ALA A 17 10.96 2.18 -28.06
N TYR A 18 10.49 3.11 -27.24
CA TYR A 18 10.81 4.53 -27.33
C TYR A 18 11.81 4.89 -26.22
N ILE A 19 12.94 5.46 -26.62
CA ILE A 19 14.02 5.83 -25.72
C ILE A 19 13.84 7.29 -25.32
N ILE A 20 13.83 7.56 -24.02
CA ILE A 20 13.73 8.91 -23.45
C ILE A 20 15.04 9.30 -22.75
N ASP A 21 15.16 10.58 -22.41
CA ASP A 21 16.40 11.22 -21.96
C ASP A 21 16.93 10.73 -20.59
N SER A 22 16.03 10.16 -19.77
CA SER A 22 16.31 9.70 -18.41
C SER A 22 15.17 8.84 -17.86
N ALA A 23 15.29 8.35 -16.62
CA ALA A 23 14.28 7.50 -16.00
C ALA A 23 12.91 8.20 -15.93
N VAL A 24 11.84 7.40 -16.00
CA VAL A 24 10.47 7.89 -15.82
C VAL A 24 10.28 8.32 -14.36
N ASP A 25 9.72 9.51 -14.16
CA ASP A 25 9.36 10.05 -12.86
C ASP A 25 7.84 9.93 -12.62
N GLN A 26 7.03 10.32 -13.61
CA GLN A 26 5.57 10.30 -13.52
C GLN A 26 4.92 9.88 -14.84
N VAL A 27 3.76 9.23 -14.74
CA VAL A 27 2.90 8.85 -15.88
C VAL A 27 1.46 9.29 -15.58
N PHE A 28 0.81 9.95 -16.54
CA PHE A 28 -0.58 10.43 -16.41
C PHE A 28 -1.45 10.02 -17.60
N TRP A 29 -2.69 9.64 -17.29
CA TRP A 29 -3.75 9.39 -18.27
C TRP A 29 -4.66 10.62 -18.35
N CYS A 30 -4.71 11.27 -19.52
CA CYS A 30 -5.58 12.42 -19.71
C CYS A 30 -6.93 12.01 -20.30
N GLY A 31 -8.04 12.48 -19.73
CA GLY A 31 -9.38 12.15 -20.21
C GLY A 31 -9.85 10.73 -19.86
N GLY A 32 -9.27 10.10 -18.83
CA GLY A 32 -9.77 8.85 -18.25
C GLY A 32 -11.10 9.05 -17.52
N SER A 33 -11.88 7.97 -17.38
CA SER A 33 -13.13 8.00 -16.60
C SER A 33 -12.88 7.96 -15.09
N ILE A 34 -11.65 7.62 -14.68
CA ILE A 34 -11.21 7.59 -13.30
C ILE A 34 -9.92 8.38 -13.20
N ILE A 35 -9.84 9.29 -12.22
CA ILE A 35 -8.61 9.98 -11.85
C ILE A 35 -8.18 9.48 -10.48
N VAL A 36 -6.95 9.00 -10.37
CA VAL A 36 -6.30 8.75 -9.08
C VAL A 36 -5.41 9.95 -8.78
N THR A 37 -5.72 10.67 -7.71
CA THR A 37 -4.95 11.86 -7.31
C THR A 37 -3.67 11.46 -6.56
N SER A 38 -2.78 12.43 -6.29
CA SER A 38 -1.56 12.20 -5.50
C SER A 38 -1.81 11.73 -4.07
N ASP A 39 -3.01 11.94 -3.55
CA ASP A 39 -3.42 11.51 -2.20
C ASP A 39 -4.15 10.15 -2.24
N ASP A 40 -4.01 9.40 -3.33
CA ASP A 40 -4.71 8.13 -3.63
C ASP A 40 -6.24 8.21 -3.66
N ASP A 41 -6.81 9.43 -3.67
CA ASP A 41 -8.24 9.61 -3.86
C ASP A 41 -8.64 9.22 -5.30
N VAL A 42 -9.66 8.38 -5.42
CA VAL A 42 -10.27 7.98 -6.70
C VAL A 42 -11.45 8.91 -6.98
N VAL A 43 -11.40 9.61 -8.12
CA VAL A 43 -12.45 10.52 -8.57
C VAL A 43 -13.02 10.03 -9.89
N GLU A 44 -14.26 9.54 -9.85
CA GLU A 44 -15.01 9.19 -11.05
C GLU A 44 -15.41 10.44 -11.83
N GLN A 45 -15.21 10.39 -13.14
CA GLN A 45 -15.52 11.47 -14.06
C GLN A 45 -16.83 11.16 -14.79
N LYS A 46 -17.73 12.14 -14.85
CA LYS A 46 -19.03 12.00 -15.54
C LYS A 46 -18.93 11.99 -17.08
N ASN A 47 -17.72 12.01 -17.65
CA ASN A 47 -17.50 12.23 -19.07
C ASN A 47 -17.30 10.89 -19.81
N GLU A 48 -18.17 10.58 -20.77
CA GLU A 48 -18.16 9.32 -21.55
C GLU A 48 -17.20 9.33 -22.76
N ALA A 49 -16.30 10.31 -22.89
CA ALA A 49 -15.52 10.50 -24.12
C ALA A 49 -14.35 9.49 -24.25
N GLN A 50 -14.66 8.27 -24.69
CA GLN A 50 -13.71 7.16 -24.91
C GLN A 50 -12.47 7.52 -25.75
N GLN A 51 -12.54 8.53 -26.64
CA GLN A 51 -11.44 8.89 -27.53
C GLN A 51 -10.19 9.39 -26.78
N HIS A 52 -10.35 9.96 -25.58
CA HIS A 52 -9.24 10.56 -24.83
C HIS A 52 -8.52 9.59 -23.90
N ARG A 53 -9.12 8.43 -23.57
CA ARG A 53 -8.50 7.38 -22.71
C ARG A 53 -7.13 6.88 -23.19
N LYS A 54 -6.75 7.18 -24.44
CA LYS A 54 -5.47 6.79 -25.06
C LYS A 54 -4.35 7.81 -24.89
N ILE A 55 -4.63 8.97 -24.28
CA ILE A 55 -3.65 10.06 -24.18
C ILE A 55 -2.83 9.89 -22.92
N LEU A 56 -1.53 9.77 -23.12
CA LEU A 56 -0.52 9.57 -22.09
C LEU A 56 0.40 10.78 -22.01
N PHE A 57 0.75 11.17 -20.78
CA PHE A 57 1.88 12.04 -20.51
C PHE A 57 2.91 11.29 -19.68
N VAL A 58 4.18 11.49 -20.00
CA VAL A 58 5.32 10.96 -19.23
C VAL A 58 6.24 12.12 -18.89
N LEU A 59 6.61 12.25 -17.63
CA LEU A 59 7.66 13.15 -17.17
C LEU A 59 8.90 12.32 -16.83
N SER A 60 10.05 12.72 -17.36
CA SER A 60 11.35 12.14 -16.98
C SER A 60 11.95 12.85 -15.77
N ASN A 61 12.83 12.19 -15.03
CA ASN A 61 13.44 12.76 -13.82
C ASN A 61 14.38 13.96 -14.10
N LYS A 62 14.76 14.20 -15.36
CA LYS A 62 15.46 15.42 -15.79
C LYS A 62 14.50 16.56 -16.17
N GLY A 63 13.19 16.36 -16.05
CA GLY A 63 12.15 17.36 -16.29
C GLY A 63 11.71 17.48 -17.74
N ILE A 64 11.88 16.44 -18.56
CA ILE A 64 11.42 16.43 -19.96
C ILE A 64 10.06 15.74 -20.05
N GLY A 65 9.09 16.43 -20.63
CA GLY A 65 7.72 15.97 -20.80
C GLY A 65 7.48 15.39 -22.19
N TYR A 66 6.86 14.22 -22.23
CA TYR A 66 6.48 13.49 -23.43
C TYR A 66 4.98 13.27 -23.47
N ARG A 67 4.42 13.23 -24.67
CA ARG A 67 2.99 13.00 -24.91
C ARG A 67 2.77 11.94 -25.97
N SER A 68 1.82 11.06 -25.75
CA SER A 68 1.33 10.11 -26.74
C SER A 68 -0.19 10.20 -26.88
N VAL A 69 -0.70 10.02 -28.10
CA VAL A 69 -2.15 10.03 -28.41
C VAL A 69 -2.69 8.67 -28.83
N ASP A 70 -1.83 7.65 -28.82
CA ASP A 70 -2.08 6.32 -29.32
C ASP A 70 -1.59 5.23 -28.36
N TYR A 71 -1.69 5.50 -27.05
CA TYR A 71 -1.34 4.54 -25.99
C TYR A 71 0.15 4.17 -25.98
N GLY A 72 1.01 5.15 -26.27
CA GLY A 72 2.47 5.02 -26.21
C GLY A 72 3.11 4.48 -27.49
N GLN A 73 2.36 4.28 -28.58
CA GLN A 73 2.91 3.81 -29.87
C GLN A 73 3.80 4.88 -30.52
N LYS A 74 3.42 6.15 -30.39
CA LYS A 74 4.19 7.31 -30.82
C LYS A 74 4.26 8.35 -29.73
N TRP A 75 5.41 9.01 -29.63
CA TRP A 75 5.69 10.02 -28.62
C TRP A 75 6.16 11.32 -29.24
N GLU A 76 5.68 12.42 -28.67
CA GLU A 76 6.06 13.79 -28.98
C GLU A 76 6.78 14.37 -27.74
N ASN A 77 7.92 15.03 -27.94
CA ASN A 77 8.61 15.76 -26.88
C ASN A 77 7.94 17.13 -26.69
N VAL A 78 7.07 17.22 -25.69
CA VAL A 78 6.28 18.42 -25.39
C VAL A 78 7.18 19.56 -24.92
N THR A 79 8.24 19.25 -24.17
CA THR A 79 9.20 20.27 -23.71
C THR A 79 9.86 20.96 -24.91
N GLN A 80 10.36 20.19 -25.88
CA GLN A 80 10.97 20.75 -27.09
C GLN A 80 9.95 21.51 -27.94
N GLN A 81 8.75 20.97 -28.11
CA GLN A 81 7.68 21.66 -28.83
C GLN A 81 7.39 23.05 -28.24
N LEU A 82 7.32 23.17 -26.91
CA LEU A 82 7.08 24.44 -26.24
C LEU A 82 8.28 25.39 -26.33
N ILE A 83 9.51 24.87 -26.26
CA ILE A 83 10.72 25.67 -26.50
C ILE A 83 10.65 26.35 -27.87
N ASP A 84 10.32 25.59 -28.91
CA ASP A 84 10.29 26.09 -30.28
C ASP A 84 9.10 27.04 -30.51
N GLN A 85 7.90 26.67 -30.04
CA GLN A 85 6.67 27.45 -30.26
C GLN A 85 6.63 28.75 -29.44
N GLN A 86 7.13 28.74 -28.21
CA GLN A 86 7.09 29.87 -27.28
C GLN A 86 8.44 30.61 -27.17
N LYS A 87 9.46 30.17 -27.92
CA LYS A 87 10.83 30.74 -27.90
C LYS A 87 11.43 30.77 -26.50
N LEU A 88 11.30 29.67 -25.77
CA LEU A 88 11.88 29.53 -24.42
C LEU A 88 13.39 29.29 -24.49
N ASP A 89 14.05 29.33 -23.33
CA ASP A 89 15.44 28.88 -23.20
C ASP A 89 15.55 27.40 -23.63
N SER A 90 16.61 27.06 -24.37
CA SER A 90 16.89 25.69 -24.79
C SER A 90 17.05 24.71 -23.62
N ASN A 91 17.37 25.22 -22.43
CA ASN A 91 17.48 24.42 -21.20
C ASN A 91 16.18 24.38 -20.38
N TYR A 92 15.06 24.81 -20.94
CA TYR A 92 13.76 24.78 -20.27
C TYR A 92 13.36 23.35 -19.87
N LYS A 93 12.86 23.22 -18.65
CA LYS A 93 12.47 21.94 -18.03
C LYS A 93 11.19 22.13 -17.22
N PHE A 94 10.41 21.07 -17.16
CA PHE A 94 9.33 20.94 -16.19
C PHE A 94 9.88 20.52 -14.83
N LYS A 95 9.24 21.04 -13.79
CA LYS A 95 9.38 20.60 -12.41
C LYS A 95 8.37 19.52 -12.09
N ASP A 96 7.14 19.65 -12.60
CA ASP A 96 6.03 18.77 -12.25
C ASP A 96 4.95 18.81 -13.33
N ILE A 97 4.16 17.74 -13.45
CA ILE A 97 2.92 17.69 -14.23
C ILE A 97 1.80 17.31 -13.27
N MET A 98 0.71 18.06 -13.27
CA MET A 98 -0.41 17.84 -12.36
C MET A 98 -1.72 17.79 -13.13
N GLN A 99 -2.59 16.84 -12.82
CA GLN A 99 -3.93 16.73 -13.40
C GLN A 99 -4.97 17.39 -12.50
N SER A 100 -5.96 18.06 -13.10
CA SER A 100 -7.12 18.55 -12.33
C SER A 100 -8.03 17.40 -11.93
N PRO A 101 -8.33 17.21 -10.63
CA PRO A 101 -9.31 16.21 -10.19
C PRO A 101 -10.75 16.54 -10.61
N ALA A 102 -11.06 17.83 -10.81
CA ALA A 102 -12.38 18.29 -11.24
C ALA A 102 -12.62 18.14 -12.75
N ASP A 103 -11.56 17.93 -13.55
CA ASP A 103 -11.66 17.84 -15.00
C ASP A 103 -10.49 17.05 -15.57
N SER A 104 -10.77 15.79 -15.96
CA SER A 104 -9.80 14.87 -16.55
C SER A 104 -9.04 15.39 -17.78
N PHE A 105 -9.57 16.41 -18.47
CA PHE A 105 -8.93 16.99 -19.66
C PHE A 105 -7.93 18.11 -19.33
N THR A 106 -7.93 18.59 -18.08
CA THR A 106 -7.11 19.72 -17.66
C THR A 106 -5.81 19.25 -17.01
N MET A 107 -4.69 19.62 -17.63
CA MET A 107 -3.32 19.31 -17.18
C MET A 107 -2.54 20.60 -16.97
N TYR A 108 -1.80 20.68 -15.86
CA TYR A 108 -0.89 21.76 -15.50
C TYR A 108 0.54 21.27 -15.65
N PHE A 109 1.37 22.06 -16.31
CA PHE A 109 2.78 21.78 -16.56
C PHE A 109 3.59 22.85 -15.85
N ILE A 110 4.12 22.53 -14.67
CA ILE A 110 4.82 23.48 -13.82
C ILE A 110 6.28 23.52 -14.25
N GLY A 111 6.77 24.68 -14.70
CA GLY A 111 8.16 24.86 -15.14
C GLY A 111 8.97 25.73 -14.19
N TYR A 112 10.30 25.75 -14.37
CA TYR A 112 11.20 26.58 -13.53
C TYR A 112 11.03 28.09 -13.76
N ASN A 113 10.87 28.48 -15.03
CA ASN A 113 10.76 29.89 -15.44
C ASN A 113 9.37 30.26 -15.95
N GLN A 114 8.65 29.30 -16.51
CA GLN A 114 7.36 29.49 -17.17
C GLN A 114 6.53 28.22 -17.01
N SER A 115 5.29 28.36 -16.58
CA SER A 115 4.35 27.24 -16.48
C SER A 115 3.27 27.33 -17.55
N PHE A 116 2.65 26.19 -17.85
CA PHE A 116 1.60 26.04 -18.86
C PHE A 116 0.41 25.27 -18.31
N ILE A 117 -0.74 25.46 -18.94
CA ILE A 117 -1.94 24.66 -18.71
C ILE A 117 -2.51 24.28 -20.07
N SER A 118 -3.01 23.05 -20.16
CA SER A 118 -3.79 22.55 -21.28
C SER A 118 -5.14 22.07 -20.76
N GLN A 119 -6.21 22.36 -21.51
CA GLN A 119 -7.59 21.96 -21.17
C GLN A 119 -8.18 21.00 -22.19
N ASP A 120 -7.33 20.44 -23.05
CA ASP A 120 -7.70 19.57 -24.16
C ASP A 120 -6.69 18.42 -24.34
N CYS A 121 -6.09 17.98 -23.23
CA CYS A 121 -5.08 16.93 -23.19
C CYS A 121 -3.87 17.20 -24.11
N GLY A 122 -3.32 18.41 -24.03
CA GLY A 122 -2.09 18.82 -24.68
C GLY A 122 -2.21 19.09 -26.17
N ARG A 123 -3.42 19.33 -26.70
CA ARG A 123 -3.57 19.82 -28.09
C ARG A 123 -3.23 21.30 -28.17
N THR A 124 -3.62 22.07 -27.16
CA THR A 124 -3.27 23.48 -26.99
C THR A 124 -2.70 23.74 -25.60
N TYR A 125 -1.78 24.70 -25.54
CA TYR A 125 -1.13 25.14 -24.30
C TYR A 125 -1.29 26.66 -24.18
N ARG A 126 -1.71 27.09 -23.00
CA ARG A 126 -1.69 28.52 -22.61
C ARG A 126 -0.73 28.70 -21.44
N THR A 127 -0.12 29.87 -21.35
CA THR A 127 0.67 30.28 -20.19
C THR A 127 -0.16 30.18 -18.93
N PHE A 128 0.36 29.47 -17.93
CA PHE A 128 -0.15 29.44 -16.58
C PHE A 128 0.71 30.37 -15.72
N ASN A 129 0.10 31.42 -15.18
CA ASN A 129 0.79 32.34 -14.29
C ASN A 129 0.85 31.73 -12.90
N ASP A 130 1.92 30.99 -12.61
CA ASP A 130 2.13 30.38 -11.30
C ASP A 130 2.55 31.39 -10.22
N ASN A 131 2.92 32.62 -10.59
CA ASN A 131 3.44 33.66 -9.69
C ASN A 131 4.58 33.17 -8.75
N ARG A 132 5.38 32.19 -9.21
CA ARG A 132 6.39 31.48 -8.40
C ARG A 132 5.84 30.82 -7.14
N LEU A 133 4.54 30.51 -7.13
CA LEU A 133 3.89 29.75 -6.08
C LEU A 133 4.25 28.27 -6.22
N TYR A 134 4.10 27.52 -5.14
CA TYR A 134 4.38 26.09 -5.10
C TYR A 134 3.34 25.36 -4.25
N GLY A 135 3.40 24.02 -4.25
CA GLY A 135 2.49 23.20 -3.44
C GLY A 135 1.03 23.37 -3.85
N PHE A 136 0.76 23.38 -5.15
CA PHE A 136 -0.59 23.57 -5.68
C PHE A 136 -1.55 22.49 -5.14
N ARG A 137 -2.77 22.91 -4.77
CA ARG A 137 -3.88 22.05 -4.37
C ARG A 137 -5.10 22.39 -5.20
N PHE A 138 -5.49 21.48 -6.09
CA PHE A 138 -6.63 21.65 -6.98
C PHE A 138 -7.92 21.24 -6.27
N ASN A 139 -8.97 22.04 -6.40
CA ASN A 139 -10.27 21.68 -5.87
C ASN A 139 -10.86 20.51 -6.68
N LYS A 140 -11.43 19.51 -6.00
CA LYS A 140 -12.00 18.30 -6.62
C LYS A 140 -13.29 18.55 -7.39
N LEU A 141 -14.04 19.59 -7.04
CA LEU A 141 -15.34 19.91 -7.63
C LEU A 141 -15.25 21.09 -8.62
N ASN A 142 -14.24 21.95 -8.49
CA ASN A 142 -14.13 23.17 -9.28
C ASN A 142 -12.71 23.41 -9.82
N LYS A 143 -12.51 23.19 -11.11
CA LYS A 143 -11.21 23.36 -11.79
C LYS A 143 -10.64 24.79 -11.75
N ASP A 144 -11.47 25.81 -11.53
CA ASP A 144 -11.02 27.20 -11.47
C ASP A 144 -10.48 27.59 -10.09
N GLN A 145 -10.68 26.74 -9.08
CA GLN A 145 -10.25 27.00 -7.71
C GLN A 145 -8.99 26.20 -7.37
N ILE A 146 -7.92 26.93 -7.02
CA ILE A 146 -6.61 26.34 -6.71
C ILE A 146 -6.01 27.07 -5.49
N LEU A 147 -5.46 26.30 -4.55
CA LEU A 147 -4.62 26.83 -3.48
C LEU A 147 -3.15 26.69 -3.87
N ALA A 148 -2.30 27.59 -3.41
CA ALA A 148 -0.87 27.46 -3.52
C ALA A 148 -0.17 28.23 -2.39
N PHE A 149 1.13 28.02 -2.25
CA PHE A 149 1.94 28.62 -1.19
C PHE A 149 3.06 29.49 -1.78
N GLN A 150 3.43 30.51 -1.03
CA GLN A 150 4.64 31.30 -1.25
C GLN A 150 5.46 31.35 0.05
N GLU A 151 6.79 31.38 -0.07
CA GLU A 151 7.64 31.58 1.10
C GLU A 151 7.51 33.02 1.62
N LYS A 152 7.22 33.16 2.91
CA LYS A 152 7.09 34.47 3.57
C LYS A 152 8.47 35.00 3.97
N LYS A 153 8.78 36.23 3.58
CA LYS A 153 9.96 36.93 4.10
C LYS A 153 9.70 37.42 5.52
N CYS A 154 10.46 36.93 6.48
CA CYS A 154 10.30 37.31 7.87
C CYS A 154 11.44 38.16 8.41
N ASN A 155 11.10 39.05 9.33
CA ASN A 155 12.06 39.80 10.12
C ASN A 155 12.49 39.00 11.35
N LYS A 156 13.73 39.20 11.83
CA LYS A 156 14.30 38.49 12.99
C LYS A 156 13.52 38.66 14.31
N THR A 157 12.59 39.62 14.38
CA THR A 157 11.79 39.92 15.57
C THR A 157 10.41 39.24 15.59
N ASP A 158 10.04 38.53 14.51
CA ASP A 158 8.74 37.89 14.35
C ASP A 158 8.73 36.51 15.03
N LYS A 159 8.05 36.41 16.19
CA LYS A 159 7.94 35.14 16.95
C LYS A 159 7.07 34.08 16.25
N SER A 160 6.14 34.50 15.39
CA SER A 160 5.30 33.62 14.56
C SER A 160 6.07 33.03 13.38
N CYS A 161 7.24 33.58 13.04
CA CYS A 161 8.03 33.14 11.91
C CYS A 161 9.05 32.03 12.23
N LYS A 162 8.56 30.86 12.64
CA LYS A 162 9.36 29.62 12.68
C LYS A 162 9.37 29.00 11.27
N GLU A 163 10.46 28.30 10.89
CA GLU A 163 10.66 27.74 9.54
C GLU A 163 9.42 27.04 8.96
N GLN A 164 8.78 26.17 9.75
CA GLN A 164 7.60 25.40 9.32
C GLN A 164 6.33 26.25 9.03
N TYR A 165 6.29 27.49 9.51
CA TYR A 165 5.19 28.45 9.33
C TYR A 165 5.58 29.62 8.40
N LYS A 166 6.70 29.53 7.67
CA LYS A 166 7.15 30.59 6.73
C LYS A 166 6.40 30.57 5.39
N ARG A 167 5.08 30.41 5.41
CA ARG A 167 4.28 30.40 4.17
C ARG A 167 3.11 31.36 4.23
N GLU A 168 2.85 31.94 3.07
CA GLU A 168 1.61 32.64 2.75
C GLU A 168 0.77 31.72 1.87
N LEU A 169 -0.52 31.62 2.21
CA LEU A 169 -1.52 30.89 1.43
C LEU A 169 -2.12 31.83 0.39
N TRP A 170 -2.13 31.37 -0.85
CA TRP A 170 -2.67 32.07 -2.01
C TRP A 170 -3.81 31.26 -2.62
N VAL A 171 -4.82 31.97 -3.13
CA VAL A 171 -6.00 31.39 -3.78
C VAL A 171 -6.20 32.01 -5.14
N THR A 172 -6.59 31.19 -6.11
CA THR A 172 -7.20 31.64 -7.37
C THR A 172 -8.61 31.08 -7.49
N LYS A 173 -9.48 31.83 -8.19
CA LYS A 173 -10.88 31.45 -8.49
C LYS A 173 -11.16 31.44 -9.99
N ASN A 174 -10.12 31.56 -10.81
CA ASN A 174 -10.20 31.68 -12.26
C ASN A 174 -9.08 30.88 -12.95
N GLY A 175 -8.73 29.73 -12.39
CA GLY A 175 -7.79 28.78 -12.99
C GLY A 175 -6.35 29.32 -13.07
N GLY A 176 -5.95 30.16 -12.10
CA GLY A 176 -4.58 30.70 -11.99
C GLY A 176 -4.30 31.96 -12.80
N GLN A 177 -5.33 32.64 -13.33
CA GLN A 177 -5.13 33.93 -13.99
C GLN A 177 -4.84 35.05 -12.99
N ILE A 178 -5.55 35.05 -11.86
CA ILE A 178 -5.38 36.01 -10.77
C ILE A 178 -5.21 35.24 -9.47
N TRP A 179 -4.16 35.57 -8.73
CA TRP A 179 -3.86 35.02 -7.41
C TRP A 179 -4.00 36.09 -6.34
N GLN A 180 -4.60 35.72 -5.21
CA GLN A 180 -4.79 36.60 -4.05
C GLN A 180 -4.20 35.94 -2.81
N PRO A 181 -3.35 36.65 -2.03
CA PRO A 181 -2.92 36.15 -0.72
C PRO A 181 -4.12 36.24 0.23
N VAL A 182 -4.37 35.17 0.98
CA VAL A 182 -5.55 35.07 1.87
C VAL A 182 -5.20 34.86 3.34
N LEU A 183 -4.03 34.27 3.62
CA LEU A 183 -3.59 34.03 5.00
C LEU A 183 -2.06 33.93 5.06
N ASP A 184 -1.47 34.37 6.17
CA ASP A 184 -0.05 34.26 6.43
C ASP A 184 0.25 33.27 7.58
N HIS A 185 1.54 32.98 7.77
CA HIS A 185 2.03 32.06 8.80
C HIS A 185 1.43 30.64 8.76
N VAL A 186 1.24 30.13 7.55
CA VAL A 186 0.59 28.85 7.29
C VAL A 186 1.62 27.70 7.33
N ARG A 187 1.23 26.58 7.93
CA ARG A 187 1.94 25.30 7.83
C ARG A 187 1.31 24.37 6.81
N ASP A 188 0.00 24.33 6.68
CA ASP A 188 -0.60 23.57 5.60
C ASP A 188 -2.01 24.01 5.36
N ALA A 189 -2.49 23.84 4.13
CA ALA A 189 -3.84 24.15 3.75
C ALA A 189 -4.35 23.16 2.71
N ALA A 190 -5.62 22.77 2.83
CA ALA A 190 -6.27 21.88 1.90
C ALA A 190 -7.73 22.28 1.70
N TRP A 191 -8.29 21.94 0.54
CA TRP A 191 -9.74 21.91 0.37
C TRP A 191 -10.33 20.87 1.30
N ASP A 192 -11.48 21.18 1.90
CA ASP A 192 -12.18 20.22 2.76
C ASP A 192 -12.57 18.98 1.95
N LYS A 193 -12.29 17.79 2.47
CA LYS A 193 -12.65 16.52 1.81
C LYS A 193 -14.05 16.03 2.22
N LEU A 194 -14.68 16.62 3.24
CA LEU A 194 -15.99 16.26 3.79
C LEU A 194 -17.18 16.83 2.99
N ILE A 195 -16.97 17.10 1.69
CA ILE A 195 -17.92 17.77 0.78
C ILE A 195 -19.22 16.99 0.52
N HIS A 196 -19.29 15.70 0.89
CA HIS A 196 -20.52 14.90 0.75
C HIS A 196 -21.58 15.23 1.81
N TYR A 197 -21.22 15.96 2.86
CA TYR A 197 -22.19 16.46 3.84
C TYR A 197 -22.81 17.76 3.31
N GLU A 198 -24.14 17.80 3.14
CA GLU A 198 -24.87 18.96 2.57
C GLU A 198 -24.57 20.30 3.28
N MET A 199 -24.07 20.26 4.51
CA MET A 199 -23.72 21.43 5.32
C MET A 199 -22.31 21.97 5.05
N VAL A 200 -21.47 21.27 4.29
CA VAL A 200 -20.07 21.64 4.01
C VAL A 200 -19.98 22.29 2.62
N PRO A 201 -19.61 23.58 2.53
CA PRO A 201 -19.47 24.25 1.24
C PRO A 201 -18.28 23.72 0.41
N ASP A 202 -18.45 23.61 -0.90
CA ASP A 202 -17.40 23.18 -1.86
C ASP A 202 -16.09 23.96 -1.78
N MET A 203 -16.18 25.21 -1.32
CA MET A 203 -15.07 26.16 -1.23
C MET A 203 -14.40 26.20 0.14
N ARG A 204 -14.80 25.32 1.08
CA ARG A 204 -14.23 25.29 2.42
C ARG A 204 -12.74 24.95 2.36
N ILE A 205 -11.93 25.75 3.04
CA ILE A 205 -10.48 25.54 3.16
C ILE A 205 -10.15 25.28 4.63
N ILE A 206 -9.45 24.18 4.89
CA ILE A 206 -8.90 23.86 6.21
C ILE A 206 -7.43 24.28 6.30
N VAL A 207 -7.16 24.94 7.41
CA VAL A 207 -6.02 25.73 7.85
C VAL A 207 -5.12 25.24 8.99
N SER A 208 -3.89 24.77 8.80
CA SER A 208 -2.93 24.68 9.93
C SER A 208 -2.04 25.91 9.91
N HIS A 209 -2.10 26.73 10.96
CA HIS A 209 -1.36 27.99 11.02
C HIS A 209 -1.02 28.42 12.45
N VAL A 210 -0.25 29.49 12.58
CA VAL A 210 -0.08 30.20 13.85
C VAL A 210 -0.78 31.55 13.82
N ASP A 211 -1.13 32.08 14.99
CA ASP A 211 -1.50 33.48 15.10
C ASP A 211 -0.30 34.40 15.35
N ASN A 212 -0.61 35.69 15.50
CA ASN A 212 0.33 36.76 15.81
C ASN A 212 1.06 36.57 17.15
N GLN A 213 0.56 35.72 18.06
CA GLN A 213 1.22 35.37 19.32
C GLN A 213 2.13 34.15 19.17
N GLY A 214 2.07 33.45 18.03
CA GLY A 214 2.80 32.23 17.74
C GLY A 214 2.12 30.96 18.27
N GLU A 215 0.84 31.05 18.65
CA GLU A 215 0.05 29.91 19.12
C GLU A 215 -0.42 29.07 17.93
N LEU A 216 -0.28 27.74 18.06
CA LEU A 216 -0.67 26.78 17.03
C LEU A 216 -2.19 26.64 17.00
N LYS A 217 -2.79 26.63 15.80
CA LYS A 217 -4.21 26.33 15.66
C LYS A 217 -4.54 25.69 14.32
N VAL A 218 -5.66 24.98 14.31
CA VAL A 218 -6.34 24.57 13.09
C VAL A 218 -7.66 25.30 12.97
N SER A 219 -7.91 25.88 11.80
CA SER A 219 -9.08 26.71 11.49
C SER A 219 -9.66 26.33 10.13
N TYR A 220 -10.85 26.80 9.81
CA TYR A 220 -11.40 26.73 8.45
C TYR A 220 -12.02 28.06 8.02
N SER A 221 -12.24 28.19 6.72
CA SER A 221 -13.00 29.31 6.13
C SER A 221 -13.88 28.82 4.99
N ASP A 222 -15.10 29.35 4.94
CA ASP A 222 -16.10 29.10 3.89
C ASP A 222 -16.15 30.21 2.83
N ASP A 223 -15.32 31.24 2.97
CA ASP A 223 -15.41 32.47 2.17
C ASP A 223 -14.04 33.02 1.75
N PHE A 224 -13.03 32.14 1.68
CA PHE A 224 -11.65 32.46 1.33
C PHE A 224 -10.99 33.44 2.32
N PHE A 225 -11.16 33.14 3.61
CA PHE A 225 -10.60 33.85 4.76
C PHE A 225 -11.08 35.29 4.95
N LYS A 226 -12.28 35.63 4.45
CA LYS A 226 -12.98 36.85 4.92
C LYS A 226 -13.47 36.65 6.34
N THR A 227 -13.90 35.43 6.65
CA THR A 227 -14.18 34.94 7.99
C THR A 227 -13.33 33.69 8.26
N ILE A 228 -12.86 33.56 9.49
CA ILE A 228 -12.08 32.41 9.96
C ILE A 228 -12.76 31.83 11.18
N LYS A 229 -13.01 30.52 11.16
CA LYS A 229 -13.62 29.77 12.26
C LYS A 229 -12.58 28.80 12.81
N GLN A 230 -12.30 28.90 14.09
CA GLN A 230 -11.31 28.06 14.74
C GLN A 230 -11.91 26.67 14.99
N ILE A 231 -11.17 25.62 14.64
CA ILE A 231 -11.54 24.22 14.92
C ILE A 231 -10.92 23.82 16.26
N GLU A 232 -9.61 23.98 16.41
CA GLU A 232 -8.87 23.51 17.58
C GLU A 232 -7.63 24.36 17.88
N LYS A 233 -7.34 24.57 19.17
CA LYS A 233 -6.14 25.25 19.67
C LYS A 233 -5.04 24.24 19.98
N ASP A 234 -3.79 24.72 20.01
CA ASP A 234 -2.62 23.89 20.29
C ASP A 234 -2.54 22.64 19.37
N CYS A 235 -3.06 22.78 18.16
CA CYS A 235 -3.13 21.74 17.16
C CYS A 235 -2.00 21.90 16.15
N PHE A 236 -1.18 20.85 16.00
CA PHE A 236 -0.02 20.85 15.13
C PHE A 236 -0.39 20.79 13.65
N GLY A 237 -1.49 20.14 13.30
CA GLY A 237 -1.90 19.91 11.92
C GLY A 237 -3.11 19.01 11.83
N PHE A 238 -3.53 18.73 10.60
CA PHE A 238 -4.71 17.93 10.31
C PHE A 238 -4.43 16.91 9.21
N TYR A 239 -5.26 15.87 9.18
CA TYR A 239 -5.39 14.93 8.07
C TYR A 239 -6.87 14.71 7.80
N GLN A 240 -7.25 14.48 6.55
CA GLN A 240 -8.66 14.39 6.16
C GLN A 240 -8.88 13.20 5.23
N THR A 241 -10.00 12.52 5.46
CA THR A 241 -10.60 11.55 4.54
C THR A 241 -11.93 12.11 4.03
N PRO A 242 -12.62 11.45 3.09
CA PRO A 242 -13.98 11.87 2.70
C PRO A 242 -15.01 11.85 3.84
N THR A 243 -14.71 11.18 4.96
CA THR A 243 -15.65 10.93 6.06
C THR A 243 -15.22 11.52 7.41
N TYR A 244 -13.91 11.71 7.67
CA TYR A 244 -13.41 12.23 8.95
C TYR A 244 -12.27 13.24 8.79
N LEU A 245 -12.24 14.21 9.70
CA LEU A 245 -11.13 15.10 9.98
C LEU A 245 -10.39 14.61 11.22
N PHE A 246 -9.08 14.42 11.10
CA PHE A 246 -8.17 14.07 12.19
C PHE A 246 -7.29 15.27 12.53
N LEU A 247 -7.08 15.52 13.83
CA LEU A 247 -6.34 16.66 14.36
C LEU A 247 -5.26 16.19 15.33
N LEU A 248 -4.00 16.46 15.00
CA LEU A 248 -2.86 16.13 15.87
C LEU A 248 -2.68 17.25 16.89
N VAL A 249 -2.88 16.98 18.17
CA VAL A 249 -2.85 17.98 19.24
C VAL A 249 -1.74 17.71 20.23
N ARG A 250 -1.39 18.74 21.03
CA ARG A 250 -0.45 18.58 22.14
C ARG A 250 -0.99 17.51 23.11
N PRO A 251 -0.12 16.60 23.61
CA PRO A 251 -0.55 15.64 24.59
C PRO A 251 -1.05 16.34 25.86
N ASP A 252 -1.99 15.72 26.55
CA ASP A 252 -2.37 16.14 27.88
C ASP A 252 -1.20 16.03 28.89
N GLN A 253 -1.40 16.49 30.12
CA GLN A 253 -0.35 16.50 31.14
C GLN A 253 0.08 15.10 31.63
N TYR A 254 -0.64 14.05 31.24
CA TYR A 254 -0.39 12.67 31.63
C TYR A 254 0.21 11.84 30.48
N SER A 255 0.07 12.31 29.25
CA SER A 255 0.50 11.65 28.02
C SER A 255 1.89 12.11 27.56
N VAL A 256 2.58 11.22 26.87
CA VAL A 256 3.88 11.47 26.23
C VAL A 256 3.73 11.29 24.73
N GLY A 257 4.29 12.23 23.94
CA GLY A 257 4.20 12.21 22.48
C GLY A 257 3.11 13.14 21.96
N TYR A 258 2.02 12.60 21.42
CA TYR A 258 0.90 13.34 20.83
C TYR A 258 -0.46 12.73 21.14
N ASP A 259 -1.50 13.56 21.11
CA ASP A 259 -2.89 13.10 21.11
C ASP A 259 -3.54 13.36 19.75
N LEU A 260 -4.59 12.61 19.45
CA LEU A 260 -5.34 12.72 18.20
C LEU A 260 -6.81 12.98 18.51
N LYS A 261 -7.42 13.96 17.83
CA LYS A 261 -8.86 14.17 17.83
C LYS A 261 -9.45 13.83 16.47
N MET A 262 -10.72 13.43 16.45
CA MET A 262 -11.46 13.07 15.25
C MET A 262 -12.82 13.77 15.20
N SER A 263 -13.27 14.14 14.01
CA SER A 263 -14.62 14.67 13.77
C SER A 263 -15.17 14.20 12.42
N PRO A 264 -16.42 13.66 12.34
CA PRO A 264 -17.02 13.25 11.07
C PRO A 264 -17.45 14.41 10.17
N HIS A 265 -17.74 15.57 10.78
CA HIS A 265 -18.03 16.81 10.07
C HIS A 265 -17.70 18.00 10.97
N LEU A 266 -17.64 19.21 10.38
CA LEU A 266 -17.43 20.46 11.09
C LEU A 266 -18.70 21.31 11.03
N GLY A 267 -19.27 21.62 12.20
CA GLY A 267 -20.48 22.45 12.34
C GLY A 267 -20.57 23.11 13.71
N GLU A 268 -21.56 23.97 13.92
CA GLU A 268 -21.70 24.72 15.20
C GLU A 268 -21.98 23.82 16.42
N THR A 269 -22.50 22.62 16.18
CA THR A 269 -22.87 21.65 17.22
C THR A 269 -21.91 20.48 17.37
N TYR A 270 -20.97 20.29 16.45
CA TYR A 270 -20.08 19.13 16.44
C TYR A 270 -18.62 19.57 16.59
N PHE A 271 -18.01 19.12 17.67
CA PHE A 271 -16.63 19.43 18.01
C PHE A 271 -15.76 18.18 17.90
N PRO A 272 -14.48 18.32 17.49
CA PRO A 272 -13.55 17.21 17.48
C PRO A 272 -13.45 16.56 18.86
N GLN A 273 -13.56 15.23 18.90
CA GLN A 273 -13.45 14.43 20.11
C GLN A 273 -12.08 13.76 20.17
N GLU A 274 -11.52 13.64 21.37
CA GLU A 274 -10.26 12.93 21.59
C GLU A 274 -10.43 11.43 21.36
N ILE A 275 -9.49 10.85 20.63
CA ILE A 275 -9.44 9.41 20.41
C ILE A 275 -8.87 8.74 21.66
N VAL A 276 -9.70 7.91 22.29
CA VAL A 276 -9.29 7.07 23.40
C VAL A 276 -8.95 5.68 22.86
N LEU A 277 -7.74 5.21 23.14
CA LEU A 277 -7.29 3.88 22.76
C LEU A 277 -7.47 2.90 23.94
N PRO A 278 -7.79 1.62 23.67
CA PRO A 278 -8.09 0.61 24.69
C PRO A 278 -6.82 0.00 25.33
N ILE A 279 -5.63 0.51 25.00
CA ILE A 279 -4.39 0.18 25.68
C ILE A 279 -4.06 1.38 26.57
N ASP A 280 -3.93 1.15 27.88
CA ASP A 280 -3.50 2.16 28.86
C ASP A 280 -2.00 2.40 28.71
N ASP A 281 -1.64 2.93 27.54
CA ASP A 281 -0.33 3.43 27.23
C ASP A 281 -0.43 4.93 27.01
N GLN A 282 0.06 5.66 28.01
CA GLN A 282 0.14 7.12 27.99
C GLN A 282 1.16 7.61 26.95
N SER A 283 1.97 6.72 26.34
CA SER A 283 2.92 7.07 25.31
C SER A 283 2.39 6.75 23.89
N LYS A 284 2.21 7.81 23.09
CA LYS A 284 1.68 7.76 21.73
C LYS A 284 2.57 8.63 20.84
N HIS A 285 3.45 8.00 20.06
CA HIS A 285 4.51 8.74 19.34
C HIS A 285 4.17 9.00 17.87
N THR A 286 3.45 8.10 17.22
CA THR A 286 3.07 8.25 15.80
C THR A 286 1.67 7.71 15.57
N PHE A 287 0.90 8.41 14.74
CA PHE A 287 -0.38 7.96 14.22
C PHE A 287 -0.30 7.85 12.69
N THR A 288 -0.82 6.77 12.14
CA THR A 288 -0.96 6.58 10.69
C THR A 288 -2.37 6.06 10.43
N VAL A 289 -3.21 6.88 9.78
CA VAL A 289 -4.51 6.42 9.28
C VAL A 289 -4.24 5.49 8.10
N LEU A 290 -4.65 4.23 8.23
CA LEU A 290 -4.34 3.16 7.27
C LEU A 290 -5.39 3.05 6.17
N ASP A 291 -6.66 3.09 6.55
CA ASP A 291 -7.81 2.99 5.67
C ASP A 291 -9.03 3.61 6.36
N VAL A 292 -9.92 4.20 5.55
CA VAL A 292 -11.25 4.60 6.00
C VAL A 292 -12.28 4.16 4.97
N THR A 293 -13.01 3.09 5.29
CA THR A 293 -13.97 2.45 4.38
C THR A 293 -15.28 2.21 5.11
N ASP A 294 -16.41 2.53 4.49
CA ASP A 294 -17.75 2.35 5.08
C ASP A 294 -17.88 2.99 6.49
N SER A 295 -17.25 4.16 6.68
CA SER A 295 -17.13 4.87 7.97
C SER A 295 -16.31 4.15 9.06
N ILE A 296 -15.70 3.00 8.75
CA ILE A 296 -14.77 2.31 9.63
C ILE A 296 -13.38 2.93 9.46
N VAL A 297 -12.73 3.28 10.57
CA VAL A 297 -11.38 3.85 10.60
C VAL A 297 -10.38 2.80 11.07
N TYR A 298 -9.34 2.55 10.27
CA TYR A 298 -8.18 1.78 10.66
C TYR A 298 -7.00 2.71 10.93
N MET A 299 -6.37 2.55 12.09
CA MET A 299 -5.27 3.41 12.52
C MET A 299 -4.14 2.61 13.14
N SER A 300 -2.92 2.86 12.68
CA SER A 300 -1.69 2.32 13.23
C SER A 300 -1.08 3.31 14.22
N VAL A 301 -0.73 2.83 15.42
CA VAL A 301 -0.16 3.66 16.49
C VAL A 301 1.11 3.03 17.05
N ALA A 302 2.18 3.83 17.14
CA ALA A 302 3.41 3.44 17.82
C ALA A 302 3.38 3.90 19.29
N HIS A 303 3.43 2.92 20.19
CA HIS A 303 3.36 3.14 21.63
C HIS A 303 4.73 3.19 22.32
N ALA A 304 5.82 3.04 21.58
CA ALA A 304 7.15 3.16 22.14
C ALA A 304 8.07 3.85 21.13
N GLU A 305 8.61 5.02 21.50
CA GLU A 305 9.51 5.80 20.63
C GLU A 305 10.66 4.94 20.10
N GLU A 306 11.26 4.17 21.00
CA GLU A 306 12.42 3.32 20.73
C GLU A 306 12.08 2.09 19.86
N LEU A 307 10.81 1.70 19.77
CA LEU A 307 10.31 0.60 18.93
C LEU A 307 9.31 1.13 17.88
N SER A 308 9.54 2.30 17.32
CA SER A 308 8.63 2.93 16.35
C SER A 308 8.43 2.17 15.02
N LYS A 309 9.17 1.08 14.77
CA LYS A 309 8.87 0.10 13.72
C LYS A 309 7.71 -0.84 14.07
N VAL A 310 7.44 -1.04 15.36
CA VAL A 310 6.40 -1.92 15.89
C VAL A 310 5.20 -1.08 16.28
N THR A 311 4.07 -1.28 15.60
CA THR A 311 2.83 -0.54 15.88
C THR A 311 1.67 -1.48 16.16
N ASN A 312 0.57 -0.94 16.67
CA ASN A 312 -0.68 -1.68 16.80
C ASN A 312 -1.73 -1.04 15.90
N ILE A 313 -2.56 -1.87 15.27
CA ILE A 313 -3.70 -1.46 14.46
C ILE A 313 -4.95 -1.46 15.34
N TYR A 314 -5.62 -0.32 15.31
CA TYR A 314 -6.90 -0.09 15.95
C TYR A 314 -7.98 0.11 14.89
N MET A 315 -9.19 -0.34 15.19
CA MET A 315 -10.36 -0.16 14.36
C MET A 315 -11.45 0.59 15.13
N SER A 316 -12.17 1.49 14.45
CA SER A 316 -13.35 2.16 15.02
C SER A 316 -14.47 2.28 14.00
N ASP A 317 -15.71 2.20 14.48
CA ASP A 317 -16.94 2.51 13.74
C ASP A 317 -17.32 4.01 13.80
N GLY A 318 -16.41 4.86 14.31
CA GLY A 318 -16.62 6.29 14.49
C GLY A 318 -16.89 6.71 15.93
N ASN A 319 -17.11 5.77 16.85
CA ASN A 319 -17.29 6.04 18.27
C ASN A 319 -16.05 5.67 19.08
N GLU A 320 -15.78 4.38 19.22
CA GLU A 320 -14.73 3.86 20.11
C GLU A 320 -13.76 2.98 19.32
N PHE A 321 -12.48 3.01 19.71
CA PHE A 321 -11.43 2.23 19.07
C PHE A 321 -11.20 0.91 19.81
N THR A 322 -11.19 -0.20 19.08
CA THR A 322 -10.77 -1.53 19.55
C THR A 322 -9.42 -1.91 18.97
N VAL A 323 -8.71 -2.84 19.60
CA VAL A 323 -7.50 -3.44 19.01
C VAL A 323 -7.93 -4.44 17.95
N SER A 324 -7.45 -4.27 16.72
CA SER A 324 -7.63 -5.26 15.66
C SER A 324 -6.39 -6.15 15.52
N LEU A 325 -5.18 -5.57 15.53
CA LEU A 325 -3.94 -6.31 15.32
C LEU A 325 -2.78 -5.70 16.09
N LEU A 326 -2.04 -6.51 16.86
CA LEU A 326 -0.83 -6.03 17.56
C LEU A 326 0.43 -6.30 16.74
N GLY A 327 1.47 -5.48 16.93
CA GLY A 327 2.81 -5.75 16.41
C GLY A 327 2.97 -5.59 14.89
N ASN A 328 2.13 -4.80 14.24
CA ASN A 328 2.22 -4.45 12.83
C ASN A 328 3.57 -3.79 12.49
N VAL A 329 4.06 -4.07 11.28
CA VAL A 329 5.35 -3.59 10.78
C VAL A 329 5.18 -2.20 10.18
N ARG A 330 6.03 -1.26 10.59
CA ARG A 330 6.09 0.11 10.08
C ARG A 330 7.50 0.49 9.66
N SER A 331 7.63 1.16 8.51
CA SER A 331 8.87 1.78 8.07
C SER A 331 9.10 3.08 8.84
N GLN A 332 10.30 3.24 9.40
CA GLN A 332 10.70 4.48 10.07
C GLN A 332 11.00 5.60 9.06
N ASP A 333 11.44 5.24 7.85
CA ASP A 333 11.86 6.21 6.83
C ASP A 333 10.66 6.82 6.10
N THR A 334 9.68 5.99 5.72
CA THR A 334 8.51 6.43 4.95
C THR A 334 7.26 6.61 5.80
N GLY A 335 7.20 5.99 6.98
CA GLY A 335 6.01 5.92 7.80
C GLY A 335 4.94 4.96 7.30
N HIS A 336 5.16 4.28 6.17
CA HIS A 336 4.25 3.25 5.66
C HIS A 336 4.17 2.09 6.64
N CYS A 337 2.97 1.52 6.76
CA CYS A 337 2.71 0.31 7.53
C CYS A 337 2.40 -0.83 6.58
N ASP A 338 2.84 -2.04 6.90
CA ASP A 338 2.47 -3.25 6.16
C ASP A 338 1.02 -3.61 6.48
N PHE A 339 0.10 -2.91 5.84
CA PHE A 339 -1.34 -3.13 5.91
C PHE A 339 -1.93 -2.79 4.53
N GLU A 340 -2.44 -3.81 3.85
CA GLU A 340 -2.96 -3.71 2.50
C GLU A 340 -4.45 -4.07 2.47
N LYS A 341 -5.26 -3.16 1.93
CA LYS A 341 -6.66 -3.40 1.63
C LYS A 341 -6.77 -4.19 0.33
N ILE A 342 -7.46 -5.33 0.37
CA ILE A 342 -7.70 -6.12 -0.84
C ILE A 342 -8.93 -5.56 -1.57
N LYS A 343 -8.69 -4.75 -2.60
CA LYS A 343 -9.73 -4.07 -3.39
C LYS A 343 -10.67 -5.05 -4.10
N SER A 344 -10.19 -6.25 -4.44
CA SER A 344 -11.01 -7.26 -5.12
C SER A 344 -12.07 -7.91 -4.22
N MET A 345 -12.03 -7.69 -2.90
CA MET A 345 -12.92 -8.32 -1.92
C MET A 345 -13.23 -7.42 -0.72
N LYS A 346 -14.52 -7.20 -0.43
CA LYS A 346 -14.93 -6.49 0.80
C LYS A 346 -14.50 -7.26 2.05
N GLY A 347 -13.95 -6.55 3.02
CA GLY A 347 -13.62 -7.11 4.33
C GLY A 347 -12.26 -7.79 4.44
N VAL A 348 -11.52 -7.89 3.32
CA VAL A 348 -10.25 -8.59 3.27
C VAL A 348 -9.09 -7.62 3.36
N TYR A 349 -8.20 -7.87 4.33
CA TYR A 349 -6.95 -7.12 4.51
C TYR A 349 -5.79 -8.10 4.74
N ILE A 350 -4.61 -7.76 4.25
CA ILE A 350 -3.36 -8.47 4.53
C ILE A 350 -2.41 -7.53 5.26
N ALA A 351 -1.78 -8.00 6.33
CA ALA A 351 -0.82 -7.23 7.10
C ALA A 351 0.41 -8.05 7.43
N ASN A 352 1.56 -7.39 7.63
CA ASN A 352 2.71 -8.03 8.26
C ASN A 352 2.82 -7.61 9.71
N ILE A 353 3.14 -8.57 10.57
CA ILE A 353 3.45 -8.37 11.99
C ILE A 353 4.86 -8.88 12.28
N PHE A 354 5.50 -8.34 13.32
CA PHE A 354 6.65 -9.00 13.91
C PHE A 354 6.21 -10.10 14.86
N ASP A 355 6.98 -11.18 14.92
CA ASP A 355 6.75 -12.26 15.88
C ASP A 355 6.76 -11.73 17.31
N TYR A 356 5.68 -11.98 18.06
CA TYR A 356 5.50 -11.47 19.41
C TYR A 356 6.60 -11.91 20.38
N ASP A 357 7.09 -13.15 20.27
CA ASP A 357 8.15 -13.63 21.15
C ASP A 357 9.46 -12.88 20.88
N GLU A 358 9.73 -12.53 19.63
CA GLU A 358 10.91 -11.75 19.25
C GLU A 358 10.78 -10.26 19.62
N ILE A 359 9.57 -9.69 19.57
CA ILE A 359 9.28 -8.36 20.15
C ILE A 359 9.62 -8.36 21.64
N GLU A 360 9.11 -9.32 22.41
CA GLU A 360 9.32 -9.39 23.87
C GLU A 360 10.79 -9.65 24.22
N LYS A 361 11.48 -10.55 23.51
CA LYS A 361 12.93 -10.73 23.67
C LYS A 361 13.70 -9.44 23.39
N THR A 362 13.29 -8.67 22.39
CA THR A 362 13.92 -7.38 22.04
C THR A 362 13.71 -6.34 23.15
N LYS A 363 12.48 -6.22 23.68
CA LYS A 363 12.19 -5.36 24.84
C LYS A 363 13.03 -5.75 26.06
N GLN A 364 13.13 -7.04 26.37
CA GLN A 364 13.91 -7.54 27.52
C GLN A 364 15.42 -7.29 27.36
N ARG A 365 15.98 -7.48 26.16
CA ARG A 365 17.40 -7.20 25.87
C ARG A 365 17.71 -5.73 26.09
N ARG A 366 16.84 -4.82 25.62
CA ARG A 366 17.04 -3.38 25.78
C ARG A 366 16.99 -2.90 27.21
N LYS A 367 16.08 -3.43 28.03
CA LYS A 367 16.03 -3.13 29.48
C LYS A 367 17.34 -3.45 30.23
N ARG A 368 18.24 -4.26 29.66
CA ARG A 368 19.53 -4.65 30.25
C ARG A 368 20.71 -3.80 29.76
N ILE A 369 20.53 -2.94 28.75
CA ILE A 369 21.60 -2.13 28.16
C ILE A 369 21.65 -0.79 28.88
N ASN A 370 22.74 -0.51 29.61
CA ASN A 370 22.94 0.73 30.36
C ASN A 370 23.63 1.85 29.55
N SER A 371 24.03 1.60 28.29
CA SER A 371 24.74 2.59 27.46
C SER A 371 23.98 2.91 26.15
N GLU A 372 23.71 4.20 25.91
CA GLU A 372 23.03 4.69 24.70
C GLU A 372 23.77 4.33 23.40
N ARG A 373 25.10 4.19 23.45
CA ARG A 373 25.95 3.84 22.30
C ARG A 373 25.81 2.38 21.86
N GLU A 374 25.67 1.43 22.78
CA GLU A 374 25.44 0.02 22.45
C GLU A 374 23.99 -0.22 21.97
N MET A 375 23.05 0.60 22.47
CA MET A 375 21.64 0.54 22.10
C MET A 375 21.43 0.86 20.61
N LYS A 376 22.16 1.84 20.04
CA LYS A 376 22.08 2.18 18.60
C LYS A 376 22.78 1.17 17.67
N LEU A 377 23.79 0.44 18.14
CA LEU A 377 24.55 -0.52 17.31
C LEU A 377 23.95 -1.93 17.26
N GLN A 378 23.03 -2.29 18.17
CA GLN A 378 22.48 -3.66 18.27
C GLN A 378 20.97 -3.78 18.04
N SER A 379 20.25 -2.68 17.86
CA SER A 379 18.79 -2.69 17.97
C SER A 379 18.05 -2.14 16.75
N SER A 380 16.84 -2.65 16.53
CA SER A 380 15.97 -2.54 15.33
C SER A 380 16.21 -3.55 14.21
N ASP A 381 17.41 -3.66 13.62
CA ASP A 381 17.58 -4.43 12.35
C ASP A 381 17.38 -5.95 12.46
N ARG A 382 17.52 -6.54 13.66
CA ARG A 382 17.27 -7.97 13.84
C ARG A 382 15.79 -8.33 13.82
N LEU A 383 14.88 -7.38 14.07
CA LEU A 383 13.45 -7.68 14.10
C LEU A 383 12.91 -7.85 12.67
N ASP A 384 13.56 -7.22 11.69
CA ASP A 384 13.17 -7.26 10.27
C ASP A 384 13.22 -8.67 9.67
N GLN A 385 13.95 -9.62 10.27
CA GLN A 385 14.00 -11.02 9.85
C GLN A 385 12.86 -11.89 10.45
N TYR A 386 12.02 -11.32 11.31
CA TYR A 386 10.95 -12.03 12.03
C TYR A 386 9.56 -11.52 11.69
N LYS A 387 9.37 -11.12 10.42
CA LYS A 387 8.06 -10.68 9.90
C LYS A 387 7.21 -11.88 9.51
N LYS A 388 5.91 -11.84 9.83
CA LYS A 388 4.89 -12.83 9.44
C LYS A 388 3.72 -12.12 8.79
N SER A 389 3.23 -12.64 7.68
CA SER A 389 1.99 -12.16 7.05
C SER A 389 0.75 -12.81 7.64
N VAL A 390 -0.27 -12.00 7.86
CA VAL A 390 -1.59 -12.41 8.34
C VAL A 390 -2.69 -11.80 7.46
N ILE A 391 -3.83 -12.47 7.38
CA ILE A 391 -5.01 -12.09 6.58
C ILE A 391 -6.27 -12.13 7.44
N THR A 392 -7.17 -11.18 7.23
CA THR A 392 -8.53 -11.17 7.75
C THR A 392 -9.53 -11.24 6.60
N PHE A 393 -10.71 -11.81 6.84
CA PHE A 393 -11.83 -11.83 5.88
C PHE A 393 -13.06 -11.06 6.41
N ASP A 394 -12.96 -10.53 7.62
CA ASP A 394 -14.07 -10.04 8.44
C ASP A 394 -13.75 -8.67 9.05
N LEU A 395 -13.14 -7.77 8.25
CA LEU A 395 -12.80 -6.39 8.66
C LEU A 395 -11.81 -6.33 9.85
N GLY A 396 -10.93 -7.32 9.98
CA GLY A 396 -9.94 -7.34 11.06
C GLY A 396 -10.49 -7.78 12.42
N ALA A 397 -11.68 -8.39 12.45
CA ALA A 397 -12.22 -9.03 13.65
C ALA A 397 -11.40 -10.28 14.02
N GLU A 398 -10.99 -11.06 13.02
CA GLU A 398 -10.10 -12.21 13.17
C GLU A 398 -8.99 -12.23 12.12
N TRP A 399 -7.76 -12.53 12.58
CA TRP A 399 -6.57 -12.59 11.74
C TRP A 399 -5.99 -13.99 11.73
N HIS A 400 -5.59 -14.45 10.54
CA HIS A 400 -5.09 -15.80 10.30
C HIS A 400 -3.79 -15.76 9.52
N SER A 401 -2.93 -16.76 9.73
CA SER A 401 -1.77 -17.01 8.89
C SER A 401 -2.20 -17.37 7.46
N LEU A 402 -1.50 -16.86 6.44
CA LEU A 402 -1.84 -17.17 5.05
C LEU A 402 -1.50 -18.63 4.73
N LYS A 403 -2.45 -19.36 4.13
CA LYS A 403 -2.22 -20.76 3.74
C LYS A 403 -1.15 -20.84 2.66
N ALA A 404 -0.13 -21.66 2.89
CA ALA A 404 0.89 -21.92 1.88
C ALA A 404 0.29 -22.68 0.67
N PRO A 405 0.75 -22.39 -0.56
CA PRO A 405 0.38 -23.16 -1.73
C PRO A 405 0.80 -24.63 -1.59
N LYS A 406 0.01 -25.52 -2.19
CA LYS A 406 0.27 -26.97 -2.17
C LYS A 406 1.45 -27.39 -3.06
N TYR A 407 1.70 -26.64 -4.12
CA TYR A 407 2.70 -26.94 -5.13
C TYR A 407 3.49 -25.69 -5.51
N SER A 408 4.77 -25.87 -5.80
CA SER A 408 5.61 -24.85 -6.39
C SER A 408 5.27 -24.63 -7.86
N TYR A 409 5.83 -23.57 -8.45
CA TYR A 409 5.72 -23.28 -9.88
C TYR A 409 6.24 -24.44 -10.75
N ALA A 410 7.24 -25.19 -10.26
CA ALA A 410 7.76 -26.38 -10.93
C ALA A 410 6.82 -27.62 -10.83
N GLY A 411 5.67 -27.48 -10.16
CA GLY A 411 4.71 -28.55 -9.90
C GLY A 411 5.15 -29.53 -8.81
N GLN A 412 6.14 -29.15 -7.99
CA GLN A 412 6.61 -30.00 -6.90
C GLN A 412 5.80 -29.72 -5.63
N PRO A 413 5.42 -30.74 -4.84
CA PRO A 413 4.75 -30.50 -3.56
C PRO A 413 5.62 -29.64 -2.64
N LEU A 414 5.03 -28.61 -2.05
CA LEU A 414 5.68 -27.78 -1.03
C LEU A 414 5.43 -28.38 0.36
N ASN A 415 6.50 -28.66 1.09
CA ASN A 415 6.42 -29.21 2.44
C ASN A 415 6.38 -28.07 3.47
N CYS A 416 5.20 -27.45 3.61
CA CYS A 416 4.95 -26.39 4.59
C CYS A 416 3.95 -26.91 5.63
N ASN A 417 4.47 -27.30 6.81
CA ASN A 417 3.71 -27.93 7.90
C ASN A 417 3.97 -27.19 9.22
N GLY A 418 3.08 -27.35 10.20
CA GLY A 418 3.21 -26.70 11.52
C GLY A 418 3.06 -25.20 11.40
N ASP A 419 4.00 -24.44 11.97
CA ASP A 419 4.01 -22.97 11.98
C ASP A 419 4.43 -22.34 10.64
N CYS A 420 4.59 -23.15 9.59
CA CYS A 420 4.94 -22.67 8.26
C CYS A 420 3.70 -22.10 7.54
N SER A 421 3.84 -20.92 6.93
CA SER A 421 2.78 -20.24 6.18
C SER A 421 3.34 -19.48 4.98
N LEU A 422 2.46 -18.89 4.16
CA LEU A 422 2.85 -17.95 3.12
C LEU A 422 3.10 -16.57 3.74
N HIS A 423 4.17 -15.92 3.33
CA HIS A 423 4.48 -14.55 3.69
C HIS A 423 4.70 -13.71 2.44
N LEU A 424 4.16 -12.50 2.43
CA LEU A 424 4.18 -11.57 1.30
C LEU A 424 4.89 -10.26 1.69
N LYS A 425 5.62 -9.69 0.73
CA LYS A 425 6.23 -8.36 0.85
C LYS A 425 5.13 -7.30 0.95
N GLY A 426 5.21 -6.47 1.99
CA GLY A 426 4.27 -5.37 2.25
C GLY A 426 4.81 -4.01 1.80
N ARG A 427 4.10 -2.93 2.15
CA ARG A 427 4.42 -1.53 1.79
C ARG A 427 5.73 -0.98 2.37
N THR A 428 6.30 -1.67 3.34
CA THR A 428 7.62 -1.34 3.90
C THR A 428 8.77 -1.87 3.04
N GLU A 429 8.50 -2.77 2.10
CA GLU A 429 9.46 -3.27 1.13
C GLU A 429 9.49 -2.39 -0.13
N THR A 430 10.63 -2.36 -0.84
CA THR A 430 10.85 -1.44 -1.97
C THR A 430 10.29 -1.92 -3.32
N THR A 431 9.96 -3.20 -3.45
CA THR A 431 9.58 -3.83 -4.72
C THR A 431 8.35 -4.74 -4.57
N SER A 432 7.50 -4.74 -5.61
CA SER A 432 6.40 -5.70 -5.82
C SER A 432 5.43 -5.86 -4.64
N LEU A 433 4.52 -4.89 -4.50
CA LEU A 433 3.49 -4.85 -3.47
C LEU A 433 2.33 -5.81 -3.76
N ILE A 434 1.65 -6.24 -2.70
CA ILE A 434 0.37 -6.95 -2.81
C ILE A 434 -0.60 -6.10 -3.63
N TYR A 435 -1.13 -6.68 -4.71
CA TYR A 435 -1.99 -5.98 -5.66
C TYR A 435 -3.32 -6.68 -5.85
N SER A 436 -4.37 -5.86 -5.99
CA SER A 436 -5.72 -6.29 -6.32
C SER A 436 -6.48 -5.12 -6.95
N SER A 437 -7.50 -5.43 -7.76
CA SER A 437 -8.37 -4.45 -8.41
C SER A 437 -9.83 -4.77 -8.13
N GLU A 438 -10.66 -3.75 -7.95
CA GLU A 438 -12.12 -3.89 -7.77
C GLU A 438 -12.79 -4.57 -8.98
N GLN A 439 -12.19 -4.43 -10.17
CA GLN A 439 -12.69 -5.04 -11.39
C GLN A 439 -12.29 -6.52 -11.53
N ALA A 440 -11.42 -7.03 -10.66
CA ALA A 440 -10.85 -8.38 -10.73
C ALA A 440 -11.21 -9.20 -9.49
N VAL A 441 -12.50 -9.45 -9.29
CA VAL A 441 -13.05 -10.02 -8.04
C VAL A 441 -12.40 -11.35 -7.64
N GLY A 442 -11.89 -11.38 -6.41
CA GLY A 442 -11.18 -12.50 -5.81
C GLY A 442 -9.70 -12.62 -6.17
N ILE A 443 -9.22 -11.87 -7.17
CA ILE A 443 -7.81 -11.91 -7.59
C ILE A 443 -6.95 -11.10 -6.61
N ILE A 444 -5.89 -11.72 -6.11
CA ILE A 444 -4.81 -11.09 -5.34
C ILE A 444 -3.49 -11.60 -5.89
N ILE A 445 -2.54 -10.71 -6.13
CA ILE A 445 -1.18 -11.06 -6.55
C ILE A 445 -0.21 -10.50 -5.52
N GLY A 446 0.79 -11.28 -5.14
CA GLY A 446 1.79 -10.85 -4.16
C GLY A 446 3.11 -11.58 -4.36
N THR A 447 4.21 -10.93 -3.98
CA THR A 447 5.54 -11.53 -4.00
C THR A 447 5.99 -11.87 -2.59
N GLY A 448 6.61 -13.03 -2.39
CA GLY A 448 7.07 -13.44 -1.06
C GLY A 448 7.64 -14.85 -1.01
N ASN A 449 7.50 -15.54 0.12
CA ASN A 449 8.02 -16.89 0.31
C ASN A 449 7.13 -17.72 1.26
N THR A 450 7.26 -19.05 1.18
CA THR A 450 6.70 -19.94 2.20
C THR A 450 7.76 -20.24 3.26
N GLY A 451 7.41 -20.16 4.54
CA GLY A 451 8.36 -20.41 5.62
C GLY A 451 7.80 -20.05 6.99
N LEU A 452 8.69 -19.88 7.95
CA LEU A 452 8.35 -19.38 9.29
C LEU A 452 8.26 -17.85 9.34
N TYR A 453 9.02 -17.17 8.49
CA TYR A 453 9.12 -15.72 8.39
C TYR A 453 9.29 -15.30 6.93
N LEU A 454 8.96 -14.05 6.65
CA LEU A 454 9.24 -13.41 5.37
C LEU A 454 10.75 -13.33 5.13
N ASP A 455 11.20 -13.90 4.02
CA ASP A 455 12.56 -13.75 3.50
C ASP A 455 12.56 -12.66 2.44
N GLY A 456 13.43 -11.66 2.60
CA GLY A 456 13.54 -10.55 1.65
C GLY A 456 14.30 -10.90 0.37
N GLN A 457 15.12 -11.97 0.36
CA GLN A 457 16.07 -12.27 -0.71
C GLN A 457 15.58 -13.31 -1.72
N GLU A 458 14.99 -14.41 -1.26
CA GLU A 458 14.50 -15.48 -2.13
C GLU A 458 12.96 -15.46 -2.18
N THR A 459 12.39 -14.73 -3.13
CA THR A 459 10.95 -14.59 -3.28
C THR A 459 10.40 -15.06 -4.63
N ASN A 460 9.17 -15.60 -4.59
CA ASN A 460 8.37 -16.02 -5.73
C ASN A 460 7.08 -15.20 -5.81
N THR A 461 6.41 -15.26 -6.96
CA THR A 461 5.12 -14.59 -7.17
C THR A 461 3.96 -15.57 -6.99
N TYR A 462 3.00 -15.17 -6.17
CA TYR A 462 1.81 -15.94 -5.83
C TYR A 462 0.55 -15.24 -6.31
N LEU A 463 -0.47 -16.03 -6.63
CA LEU A 463 -1.80 -15.54 -6.96
C LEU A 463 -2.85 -16.31 -6.16
N SER A 464 -3.83 -15.59 -5.65
CA SER A 464 -5.10 -16.13 -5.16
C SER A 464 -6.20 -15.68 -6.12
N ARG A 465 -7.24 -16.51 -6.30
CA ARG A 465 -8.44 -16.19 -7.08
C ARG A 465 -9.73 -16.17 -6.26
N ASP A 466 -9.64 -16.47 -4.98
CA ASP A 466 -10.77 -16.63 -4.07
C ASP A 466 -10.69 -15.67 -2.87
N GLY A 467 -9.98 -14.56 -3.02
CA GLY A 467 -9.87 -13.54 -1.98
C GLY A 467 -8.84 -13.84 -0.89
N GLY A 468 -7.94 -14.81 -1.10
CA GLY A 468 -6.80 -15.09 -0.21
C GLY A 468 -6.94 -16.38 0.60
N HIS A 469 -7.98 -17.17 0.33
CA HIS A 469 -8.19 -18.47 0.98
C HIS A 469 -7.23 -19.53 0.47
N ASN A 470 -7.00 -19.57 -0.85
CA ASN A 470 -6.06 -20.48 -1.49
C ASN A 470 -5.08 -19.73 -2.37
N TRP A 471 -3.80 -20.05 -2.21
CA TRP A 471 -2.71 -19.45 -2.96
C TRP A 471 -2.08 -20.45 -3.92
N TYR A 472 -1.58 -19.93 -5.04
CA TYR A 472 -0.85 -20.66 -6.07
C TYR A 472 0.48 -19.96 -6.32
N GLU A 473 1.60 -20.68 -6.27
CA GLU A 473 2.88 -20.17 -6.77
C GLU A 473 2.82 -20.16 -8.31
N ILE A 474 2.74 -18.99 -8.91
CA ILE A 474 2.49 -18.84 -10.36
C ILE A 474 3.75 -18.53 -11.17
N LEU A 475 4.79 -17.95 -10.54
CA LEU A 475 6.08 -17.67 -11.17
C LEU A 475 7.20 -17.76 -10.13
N ASN A 476 8.37 -18.26 -10.56
CA ASN A 476 9.60 -18.25 -9.75
C ASN A 476 10.33 -16.91 -9.92
N GLY A 477 10.67 -16.24 -8.81
CA GLY A 477 11.27 -14.90 -8.79
C GLY A 477 10.27 -13.77 -8.52
N THR A 478 10.80 -12.55 -8.40
CA THR A 478 10.06 -11.31 -8.17
C THR A 478 9.58 -10.72 -9.50
N TYR A 479 8.29 -10.41 -9.62
CA TYR A 479 7.71 -9.79 -10.82
C TYR A 479 6.92 -8.53 -10.47
N ILE A 480 6.95 -7.57 -11.39
CA ILE A 480 5.97 -6.49 -11.47
C ILE A 480 4.80 -6.99 -12.32
N TYR A 481 3.58 -6.61 -11.96
CA TYR A 481 2.36 -7.07 -12.62
C TYR A 481 1.31 -5.98 -12.72
N GLU A 482 0.46 -6.10 -13.75
CA GLU A 482 -0.71 -5.24 -13.97
C GLU A 482 -1.89 -6.06 -14.51
N ILE A 483 -3.10 -5.67 -14.12
CA ILE A 483 -4.36 -6.33 -14.48
C ILE A 483 -5.08 -5.50 -15.55
N GLY A 484 -5.57 -6.18 -16.58
CA GLY A 484 -6.49 -5.61 -17.59
C GLY A 484 -7.67 -6.54 -17.85
N ASP A 485 -8.58 -6.11 -18.73
CA ASP A 485 -9.79 -6.87 -19.10
C ASP A 485 -10.61 -7.35 -17.88
N HIS A 486 -10.75 -6.53 -16.83
CA HIS A 486 -11.48 -6.90 -15.61
C HIS A 486 -10.95 -8.19 -14.95
N GLY A 487 -9.63 -8.37 -14.91
CA GLY A 487 -9.00 -9.60 -14.41
C GLY A 487 -8.85 -10.70 -15.46
N GLY A 488 -9.41 -10.54 -16.66
CA GLY A 488 -9.30 -11.49 -17.74
C GLY A 488 -7.91 -11.58 -18.37
N LEU A 489 -7.07 -10.57 -18.14
CA LEU A 489 -5.70 -10.47 -18.64
C LEU A 489 -4.78 -9.98 -17.52
N ILE A 490 -3.64 -10.64 -17.34
CA ILE A 490 -2.62 -10.18 -16.37
C ILE A 490 -1.27 -10.26 -17.06
N ILE A 491 -0.51 -9.16 -17.01
CA ILE A 491 0.84 -9.07 -17.56
C ILE A 491 1.86 -9.01 -16.41
N PHE A 492 3.04 -9.60 -16.65
CA PHE A 492 4.12 -9.73 -15.71
C PHE A 492 5.45 -9.39 -16.39
N ALA A 493 6.36 -8.74 -15.67
CA ALA A 493 7.75 -8.59 -16.08
C ALA A 493 8.66 -8.82 -14.88
N GLU A 494 9.74 -9.57 -15.09
CA GLU A 494 10.70 -9.87 -14.03
C GLU A 494 11.31 -8.56 -13.52
N SER A 495 11.40 -8.44 -12.20
CA SER A 495 11.99 -7.28 -11.52
C SER A 495 13.33 -7.68 -10.90
N GLU A 496 14.09 -6.69 -10.42
CA GLU A 496 15.40 -6.88 -9.78
C GLU A 496 16.47 -7.49 -10.71
N SER A 497 16.20 -7.51 -12.02
CA SER A 497 17.13 -7.94 -13.07
C SER A 497 16.79 -7.32 -14.43
N TYR A 498 17.78 -7.25 -15.31
CA TYR A 498 17.57 -6.83 -16.70
C TYR A 498 16.89 -7.96 -17.48
N THR A 499 15.73 -7.66 -18.06
CA THR A 499 14.97 -8.63 -18.86
C THR A 499 14.50 -8.03 -20.18
N ASN A 500 14.42 -8.88 -21.20
CA ASN A 500 13.78 -8.58 -22.48
C ASN A 500 12.52 -9.44 -22.70
N VAL A 501 11.95 -10.01 -21.65
CA VAL A 501 10.77 -10.86 -21.72
C VAL A 501 9.75 -10.40 -20.69
N ALA A 502 8.57 -10.02 -21.17
CA ALA A 502 7.36 -9.96 -20.36
C ALA A 502 6.54 -11.24 -20.58
N LYS A 503 5.61 -11.53 -19.68
CA LYS A 503 4.72 -12.69 -19.74
C LYS A 503 3.28 -12.22 -19.56
N PHE A 504 2.33 -12.90 -20.18
CA PHE A 504 0.92 -12.67 -19.89
C PHE A 504 0.15 -13.98 -19.71
N THR A 505 -0.95 -13.89 -18.99
CA THR A 505 -1.92 -14.98 -18.76
C THR A 505 -3.33 -14.48 -19.08
N GLN A 506 -4.15 -15.37 -19.62
CA GLN A 506 -5.59 -15.16 -19.85
C GLN A 506 -6.46 -16.04 -18.94
N ASP A 507 -5.80 -16.81 -18.06
CA ASP A 507 -6.37 -17.86 -17.21
C ASP A 507 -5.83 -17.80 -15.78
N GLU A 508 -5.65 -16.57 -15.26
CA GLU A 508 -5.29 -16.28 -13.87
C GLU A 508 -4.05 -17.06 -13.41
N GLY A 509 -3.00 -17.05 -14.23
CA GLY A 509 -1.72 -17.69 -13.93
C GLY A 509 -1.69 -19.21 -14.13
N MET A 510 -2.67 -19.81 -14.82
CA MET A 510 -2.59 -21.23 -15.16
C MET A 510 -1.58 -21.50 -16.28
N THR A 511 -1.60 -20.66 -17.30
CA THR A 511 -0.67 -20.72 -18.42
C THR A 511 -0.14 -19.33 -18.75
N PHE A 512 1.12 -19.31 -19.19
CA PHE A 512 1.82 -18.08 -19.55
C PHE A 512 2.27 -18.12 -21.01
N GLN A 513 2.20 -16.95 -21.64
CA GLN A 513 2.74 -16.70 -22.97
C GLN A 513 3.79 -15.59 -22.86
N ASP A 514 4.94 -15.79 -23.53
CA ASP A 514 6.04 -14.84 -23.51
C ASP A 514 5.81 -13.73 -24.56
N ILE A 515 6.09 -12.50 -24.15
CA ILE A 515 6.17 -11.29 -24.95
C ILE A 515 7.65 -10.94 -25.05
N LYS A 516 8.22 -11.01 -26.25
CA LYS A 516 9.60 -10.61 -26.47
C LYS A 516 9.67 -9.09 -26.62
N LEU A 517 10.35 -8.45 -25.67
CA LEU A 517 10.67 -7.04 -25.72
C LEU A 517 11.89 -6.84 -26.63
N ASN A 518 11.88 -5.77 -27.41
CA ASN A 518 12.97 -5.48 -28.35
C ASN A 518 14.27 -5.01 -27.66
N ILE A 519 14.21 -4.68 -26.37
CA ILE A 519 15.32 -4.18 -25.55
C ILE A 519 15.30 -4.93 -24.22
N SER A 520 16.48 -5.21 -23.66
CA SER A 520 16.63 -5.68 -22.28
C SER A 520 16.73 -4.47 -21.35
N LEU A 521 15.87 -4.39 -20.35
CA LEU A 521 15.78 -3.26 -19.43
C LEU A 521 15.52 -3.74 -18.01
N ASP A 522 15.93 -2.93 -17.04
CA ASP A 522 15.51 -3.04 -15.64
C ASP A 522 14.12 -2.41 -15.55
N ILE A 523 13.11 -3.20 -15.19
CA ILE A 523 11.71 -2.78 -15.27
C ILE A 523 11.36 -1.99 -14.01
N ASP A 524 10.87 -0.76 -14.21
CA ASP A 524 10.40 0.09 -13.11
C ASP A 524 8.94 -0.19 -12.78
N ASN A 525 8.08 -0.23 -13.80
CA ASN A 525 6.67 -0.53 -13.62
C ASN A 525 5.96 -1.01 -14.90
N ILE A 526 4.76 -1.56 -14.74
CA ILE A 526 3.79 -1.79 -15.81
C ILE A 526 2.51 -1.06 -15.43
N VAL A 527 1.99 -0.22 -16.31
CA VAL A 527 0.77 0.56 -16.03
C VAL A 527 -0.27 0.39 -17.13
N THR A 528 -1.53 0.50 -16.75
CA THR A 528 -2.68 0.58 -17.67
C THR A 528 -3.60 1.74 -17.28
N GLU A 529 -4.62 2.01 -18.09
CA GLU A 529 -5.63 3.01 -17.77
C GLU A 529 -6.36 2.58 -16.48
N PRO A 530 -6.60 3.51 -15.51
CA PRO A 530 -6.98 3.14 -14.15
C PRO A 530 -8.28 2.34 -13.99
N SER A 531 -9.14 2.25 -15.01
CA SER A 531 -10.35 1.41 -14.98
C SER A 531 -10.06 -0.09 -15.12
N ASN A 532 -8.86 -0.51 -15.51
CA ASN A 532 -8.50 -1.91 -15.82
C ASN A 532 -9.41 -2.57 -16.89
N GLU A 533 -10.10 -1.78 -17.72
CA GLU A 533 -10.99 -2.26 -18.79
C GLU A 533 -10.24 -2.67 -20.07
N GLU A 534 -9.10 -2.01 -20.35
CA GLU A 534 -8.36 -2.18 -21.60
C GLU A 534 -7.37 -3.36 -21.58
N GLN A 535 -6.98 -3.83 -22.77
CA GLN A 535 -5.99 -4.90 -22.98
C GLN A 535 -4.64 -4.31 -23.40
N LYS A 536 -4.34 -3.08 -22.95
CA LYS A 536 -3.17 -2.32 -23.37
C LYS A 536 -2.39 -1.84 -22.16
N PHE A 537 -1.08 -1.91 -22.26
CA PHE A 537 -0.17 -1.64 -21.15
C PHE A 537 0.98 -0.77 -21.64
N LEU A 538 1.56 -0.01 -20.72
CA LEU A 538 2.85 0.64 -20.91
C LEU A 538 3.83 0.00 -19.93
N ILE A 539 4.83 -0.70 -20.47
CA ILE A 539 5.98 -1.15 -19.70
C ILE A 539 7.03 -0.04 -19.77
N TYR A 540 7.57 0.37 -18.63
CA TYR A 540 8.70 1.30 -18.63
C TYR A 540 9.77 0.90 -17.64
N GLY A 541 10.99 1.35 -17.93
CA GLY A 541 12.15 1.03 -17.12
C GLY A 541 13.40 1.72 -17.62
N ARG A 542 14.55 1.19 -17.21
CA ARG A 542 15.86 1.83 -17.36
C ARG A 542 16.89 0.93 -18.03
N ILE A 543 17.76 1.54 -18.81
CA ILE A 543 18.98 0.93 -19.34
C ILE A 543 20.21 1.76 -18.95
N LYS A 544 21.37 1.09 -18.80
CA LYS A 544 22.65 1.76 -18.61
C LYS A 544 23.22 2.20 -19.96
N GLN A 545 23.73 3.42 -20.01
CA GLN A 545 24.28 4.06 -21.20
C GLN A 545 25.72 3.60 -21.51
N SER A 546 26.48 3.13 -20.51
CA SER A 546 27.86 2.65 -20.63
C SER A 546 28.13 1.53 -19.61
N ASP A 547 28.87 0.51 -20.02
CA ASP A 547 29.36 -0.57 -19.15
C ASP A 547 30.75 -0.24 -18.54
N ASN A 548 31.25 0.99 -18.69
CA ASN A 548 32.61 1.37 -18.30
C ASN A 548 32.70 1.67 -16.79
N PRO A 549 33.33 0.82 -15.96
CA PRO A 549 33.27 0.92 -14.49
C PRO A 549 33.93 2.17 -13.91
N GLN A 550 34.74 2.88 -14.71
CA GLN A 550 35.54 4.03 -14.27
C GLN A 550 34.80 5.37 -14.37
N GLU A 551 33.72 5.44 -15.15
CA GLU A 551 32.81 6.61 -15.23
C GLU A 551 31.68 6.56 -14.18
N ASP A 552 31.32 5.35 -13.73
CA ASP A 552 30.25 5.12 -12.74
C ASP A 552 30.50 5.74 -11.36
N PHE A 553 31.75 6.06 -11.01
CA PHE A 553 32.10 6.55 -9.67
C PHE A 553 31.78 8.04 -9.44
N TRP A 554 31.76 8.85 -10.52
CA TRP A 554 31.49 10.29 -10.44
C TRP A 554 30.15 10.70 -11.07
N ASN A 555 29.60 9.92 -12.02
CA ASN A 555 28.43 10.28 -12.83
C ASN A 555 27.27 9.26 -12.76
N LYS A 556 27.02 8.66 -11.59
CA LYS A 556 26.03 7.57 -11.36
C LYS A 556 24.59 7.87 -11.84
N TYR A 557 24.21 9.15 -11.99
CA TYR A 557 22.88 9.57 -12.46
C TYR A 557 22.83 10.01 -13.93
N GLU A 558 23.98 10.26 -14.58
CA GLU A 558 24.01 10.72 -15.97
C GLU A 558 23.99 9.57 -16.98
N SER A 559 24.29 8.34 -16.56
CA SER A 559 24.36 7.15 -17.43
C SER A 559 23.06 6.33 -17.51
N ILE A 560 21.93 6.82 -16.98
CA ILE A 560 20.65 6.10 -17.00
C ILE A 560 19.74 6.69 -18.08
N ILE A 561 19.28 5.82 -18.97
CA ILE A 561 18.33 6.15 -20.05
C ILE A 561 17.00 5.46 -19.75
N GLY A 562 15.89 6.17 -19.91
CA GLY A 562 14.55 5.60 -19.76
C GLY A 562 14.06 4.97 -21.06
N VAL A 563 13.25 3.92 -20.93
CA VAL A 563 12.66 3.20 -22.07
C VAL A 563 11.16 3.02 -21.82
N LEU A 564 10.36 3.32 -22.84
CA LEU A 564 8.91 3.17 -22.87
C LEU A 564 8.54 2.12 -23.91
N ILE A 565 7.78 1.10 -23.53
CA ILE A 565 7.37 0.00 -24.42
C ILE A 565 5.85 -0.15 -24.34
N PRO A 566 5.10 0.31 -25.36
CA PRO A 566 3.67 0.08 -25.44
C PRO A 566 3.41 -1.40 -25.78
N VAL A 567 2.49 -2.04 -25.06
CA VAL A 567 2.12 -3.43 -25.25
C VAL A 567 0.62 -3.50 -25.50
N ASP A 568 0.23 -3.82 -26.74
CA ASP A 568 -1.17 -4.02 -27.13
C ASP A 568 -1.48 -5.52 -27.22
N LEU A 569 -2.30 -6.01 -26.30
CA LEU A 569 -2.75 -7.40 -26.24
C LEU A 569 -4.22 -7.54 -26.68
N SER A 570 -4.80 -6.54 -27.34
CA SER A 570 -6.22 -6.60 -27.77
C SER A 570 -6.50 -7.80 -28.69
N ASN A 571 -5.51 -8.22 -29.49
CA ASN A 571 -5.63 -9.32 -30.46
C ASN A 571 -5.27 -10.69 -29.89
N VAL A 572 -4.95 -10.82 -28.60
CA VAL A 572 -4.66 -12.13 -27.97
C VAL A 572 -5.93 -12.95 -27.75
N TYR A 573 -7.09 -12.31 -27.75
CA TYR A 573 -8.38 -12.98 -27.68
C TYR A 573 -8.88 -13.31 -29.08
N GLN A 574 -9.26 -14.57 -29.29
CA GLN A 574 -9.84 -15.04 -30.55
C GLN A 574 -11.35 -14.78 -30.65
N ARG A 575 -12.01 -14.53 -29.49
CA ARG A 575 -13.46 -14.34 -29.39
C ARG A 575 -13.83 -13.48 -28.17
N ILE A 576 -15.06 -12.97 -28.19
CA ILE A 576 -15.71 -12.32 -27.06
C ILE A 576 -16.37 -13.39 -26.18
N CYS A 577 -16.41 -13.17 -24.87
CA CYS A 577 -17.10 -14.07 -23.94
C CYS A 577 -18.63 -14.08 -24.17
N LYS A 578 -19.29 -15.20 -23.87
CA LYS A 578 -20.73 -15.43 -24.07
C LYS A 578 -21.37 -16.06 -22.84
N GLY A 579 -22.69 -16.00 -22.74
CA GLY A 579 -23.48 -16.63 -21.67
C GLY A 579 -23.47 -15.84 -20.37
N SER A 580 -23.26 -14.52 -20.41
CA SER A 580 -23.26 -13.67 -19.21
C SER A 580 -24.65 -13.58 -18.57
N GLU A 581 -25.70 -13.81 -19.35
CA GLU A 581 -27.10 -13.86 -18.93
C GLU A 581 -27.45 -15.14 -18.16
N ASN A 582 -26.74 -16.25 -18.40
CA ASN A 582 -26.89 -17.52 -17.70
C ASN A 582 -25.51 -18.05 -17.26
N PRO A 583 -24.90 -17.46 -16.21
CA PRO A 583 -23.67 -18.01 -15.64
C PRO A 583 -23.87 -19.44 -15.12
N ASP A 584 -22.79 -20.22 -15.07
CA ASP A 584 -22.75 -21.65 -14.75
C ASP A 584 -23.29 -22.62 -15.82
N ASP A 585 -23.95 -22.14 -16.89
CA ASP A 585 -24.28 -23.01 -18.01
C ASP A 585 -23.01 -23.63 -18.64
N PRO A 586 -23.05 -24.89 -19.13
CA PRO A 586 -21.88 -25.54 -19.72
C PRO A 586 -21.27 -24.77 -20.90
N ASP A 587 -22.10 -24.09 -21.69
CA ASP A 587 -21.69 -23.28 -22.84
C ASP A 587 -21.40 -21.81 -22.46
N SER A 588 -21.56 -21.44 -21.19
CA SER A 588 -21.26 -20.09 -20.69
C SER A 588 -19.80 -19.94 -20.29
N ASP A 589 -19.23 -18.76 -20.59
CA ASP A 589 -17.91 -18.35 -20.14
C ASP A 589 -17.90 -17.73 -18.74
N TYR A 590 -19.06 -17.66 -18.07
CA TYR A 590 -19.23 -17.01 -16.78
C TYR A 590 -19.63 -18.02 -15.71
N GLU A 591 -19.17 -17.77 -14.48
CA GLU A 591 -19.54 -18.52 -13.28
C GLU A 591 -20.17 -17.60 -12.23
N TYR A 592 -21.05 -18.17 -11.41
CA TYR A 592 -21.40 -17.57 -10.12
C TYR A 592 -20.39 -18.00 -9.07
N TRP A 593 -19.72 -17.02 -8.49
CA TRP A 593 -18.80 -17.24 -7.38
C TRP A 593 -19.31 -16.53 -6.12
N SER A 594 -19.24 -17.22 -4.98
CA SER A 594 -19.56 -16.64 -3.67
C SER A 594 -18.29 -16.56 -2.83
N PRO A 595 -18.04 -15.41 -2.16
CA PRO A 595 -16.99 -15.34 -1.17
C PRO A 595 -17.29 -16.27 -0.01
N LEU A 596 -16.21 -16.67 0.64
CA LEU A 596 -16.24 -17.52 1.82
C LEU A 596 -15.72 -16.75 3.02
N ASN A 597 -16.32 -16.99 4.17
CA ASN A 597 -15.74 -16.66 5.45
C ASN A 597 -14.61 -17.65 5.80
N TYR A 598 -13.95 -17.49 6.94
CA TYR A 598 -12.79 -18.33 7.26
C TYR A 598 -13.18 -19.81 7.42
N GLN A 599 -14.32 -20.08 8.07
CA GLN A 599 -14.94 -21.41 8.20
C GLN A 599 -15.47 -22.03 6.90
N GLN A 600 -15.18 -21.44 5.73
CA GLN A 600 -15.62 -21.94 4.41
C GLN A 600 -17.15 -21.91 4.21
N GLN A 601 -17.84 -21.02 4.92
CA GLN A 601 -19.27 -20.77 4.76
C GLN A 601 -19.49 -19.57 3.83
N LYS A 602 -20.60 -19.58 3.09
CA LYS A 602 -20.95 -18.55 2.09
C LYS A 602 -21.65 -17.32 2.69
N CYS A 603 -21.59 -17.15 4.00
CA CYS A 603 -22.18 -16.01 4.67
C CYS A 603 -21.08 -15.08 5.17
N LEU A 604 -21.10 -13.84 4.71
CA LEU A 604 -20.14 -12.82 5.12
C LEU A 604 -20.91 -11.54 5.44
N PHE A 605 -20.65 -10.95 6.60
CA PHE A 605 -21.36 -9.78 7.11
C PHE A 605 -22.89 -10.01 7.20
N GLY A 606 -23.28 -11.21 7.62
CA GLY A 606 -24.69 -11.61 7.67
C GLY A 606 -25.40 -11.78 6.33
N GLN A 607 -24.68 -11.81 5.22
CA GLN A 607 -25.27 -11.91 3.88
C GLN A 607 -24.63 -12.98 3.01
N LYS A 608 -25.44 -13.65 2.19
CA LYS A 608 -24.97 -14.46 1.07
C LYS A 608 -24.97 -13.60 -0.20
N VAL A 609 -23.79 -13.41 -0.78
CA VAL A 609 -23.61 -12.68 -2.02
C VAL A 609 -23.05 -13.60 -3.11
N LYS A 610 -23.43 -13.32 -4.35
CA LYS A 610 -22.86 -13.96 -5.54
C LYS A 610 -22.29 -12.89 -6.46
N TYR A 611 -21.15 -13.20 -7.06
CA TYR A 611 -20.53 -12.42 -8.11
C TYR A 611 -20.62 -13.18 -9.40
N GLN A 612 -21.06 -12.51 -10.45
CA GLN A 612 -20.92 -13.00 -11.81
C GLN A 612 -19.54 -12.60 -12.31
N ARG A 613 -18.69 -13.58 -12.62
CA ARG A 613 -17.34 -13.34 -13.15
C ARG A 613 -16.98 -14.35 -14.24
N LYS A 614 -15.95 -14.05 -15.02
CA LYS A 614 -15.44 -14.94 -16.07
C LYS A 614 -14.86 -16.21 -15.45
N LYS A 615 -15.13 -17.37 -16.06
CA LYS A 615 -14.49 -18.64 -15.71
C LYS A 615 -12.98 -18.56 -15.97
N ARG A 616 -12.19 -19.21 -15.12
CA ARG A 616 -10.73 -19.17 -15.18
C ARG A 616 -10.20 -19.69 -16.52
N GLU A 617 -10.78 -20.75 -17.05
CA GLU A 617 -10.39 -21.42 -18.29
C GLU A 617 -10.89 -20.72 -19.56
N ALA A 618 -11.83 -19.77 -19.44
CA ALA A 618 -12.42 -19.09 -20.58
C ALA A 618 -11.45 -18.04 -21.18
N LYS A 619 -10.83 -18.38 -22.32
CA LYS A 619 -9.91 -17.52 -23.06
C LYS A 619 -10.64 -16.64 -24.07
N CYS A 620 -11.36 -15.66 -23.56
CA CYS A 620 -12.16 -14.71 -24.33
C CYS A 620 -12.05 -13.30 -23.73
N LYS A 621 -12.30 -12.28 -24.56
CA LYS A 621 -12.35 -10.89 -24.11
C LYS A 621 -13.62 -10.68 -23.30
N ASN A 622 -13.51 -10.10 -22.10
CA ASN A 622 -14.65 -9.85 -21.22
C ASN A 622 -15.31 -8.48 -21.49
N PRO A 623 -16.52 -8.41 -22.08
CA PRO A 623 -17.25 -7.17 -22.22
C PRO A 623 -18.04 -6.78 -20.95
N GLU A 624 -18.15 -7.68 -19.97
CA GLU A 624 -19.02 -7.49 -18.80
C GLU A 624 -18.23 -6.94 -17.62
N ILE A 625 -18.79 -5.90 -17.01
CA ILE A 625 -18.40 -5.44 -15.67
C ILE A 625 -18.88 -6.47 -14.65
N VAL A 626 -18.10 -6.69 -13.58
CA VAL A 626 -18.47 -7.63 -12.53
C VAL A 626 -19.78 -7.21 -11.86
N LYS A 627 -20.75 -8.13 -11.78
CA LYS A 627 -22.06 -7.89 -11.16
C LYS A 627 -22.14 -8.58 -9.81
N LYS A 628 -22.48 -7.82 -8.77
CA LYS A 628 -22.79 -8.32 -7.42
C LYS A 628 -24.30 -8.53 -7.27
N LEU A 629 -24.69 -9.72 -6.84
CA LEU A 629 -26.07 -10.12 -6.58
C LEU A 629 -26.23 -10.48 -5.10
N LEU A 630 -27.11 -9.77 -4.41
CA LEU A 630 -27.54 -10.16 -3.06
C LEU A 630 -28.51 -11.35 -3.18
N VAL A 631 -28.24 -12.43 -2.44
CA VAL A 631 -29.08 -13.63 -2.45
C VAL A 631 -30.04 -13.62 -1.28
N GLU A 632 -29.52 -13.66 -0.05
CA GLU A 632 -30.31 -13.71 1.18
C GLU A 632 -29.48 -13.26 2.41
N ASN A 633 -30.17 -12.88 3.49
CA ASN A 633 -29.56 -12.66 4.80
C ASN A 633 -29.40 -13.99 5.56
N CYS A 634 -28.43 -14.06 6.46
CA CYS A 634 -28.13 -15.24 7.26
C CYS A 634 -28.43 -15.02 8.76
N PRO A 635 -28.62 -16.12 9.51
CA PRO A 635 -28.52 -16.05 10.97
C PRO A 635 -27.08 -15.74 11.40
N CYS A 636 -26.92 -15.06 12.53
CA CYS A 636 -25.60 -14.74 13.07
C CYS A 636 -24.85 -16.01 13.49
N THR A 637 -23.55 -15.99 13.24
CA THR A 637 -22.54 -16.97 13.63
C THR A 637 -21.52 -16.30 14.56
N ALA A 638 -20.53 -17.05 15.04
CA ALA A 638 -19.46 -16.47 15.87
C ALA A 638 -18.56 -15.49 15.08
N GLU A 639 -18.46 -15.63 13.76
CA GLU A 639 -17.61 -14.77 12.90
C GLU A 639 -18.25 -13.41 12.62
N ASP A 640 -19.54 -13.21 12.94
CA ASP A 640 -20.21 -11.91 12.83
C ASP A 640 -19.95 -11.02 14.08
N TRP A 641 -19.07 -11.47 14.98
CA TRP A 641 -18.70 -10.79 16.23
C TRP A 641 -17.18 -10.59 16.34
N GLU A 642 -16.78 -9.34 16.58
CA GLU A 642 -15.40 -8.95 16.89
C GLU A 642 -15.18 -8.82 18.40
N CYS A 643 -13.92 -8.67 18.82
CA CYS A 643 -13.61 -8.40 20.22
C CYS A 643 -14.01 -6.98 20.62
N ASP A 644 -14.67 -6.87 21.76
CA ASP A 644 -15.09 -5.60 22.34
C ASP A 644 -13.92 -4.86 23.01
N LEU A 645 -14.17 -3.64 23.46
CA LEU A 645 -13.19 -2.79 24.14
C LEU A 645 -12.49 -3.49 25.30
N GLY A 646 -11.15 -3.43 25.30
CA GLY A 646 -10.32 -4.07 26.33
C GLY A 646 -10.04 -5.56 26.08
N PHE A 647 -10.62 -6.14 25.03
CA PHE A 647 -10.39 -7.52 24.62
C PHE A 647 -9.57 -7.60 23.33
N MET A 648 -8.90 -8.74 23.14
CA MET A 648 -8.17 -9.06 21.92
C MET A 648 -8.29 -10.56 21.61
N ARG A 649 -8.10 -10.91 20.34
CA ARG A 649 -7.99 -12.30 19.89
C ARG A 649 -6.55 -12.58 19.49
N LYS A 650 -6.13 -13.85 19.58
CA LYS A 650 -4.84 -14.27 19.02
C LYS A 650 -4.95 -14.46 17.51
N ILE A 651 -3.80 -14.45 16.84
CA ILE A 651 -3.70 -14.90 15.45
C ILE A 651 -4.09 -16.38 15.39
N ASP A 652 -4.75 -16.76 14.29
CA ASP A 652 -5.32 -18.08 14.06
C ASP A 652 -6.48 -18.43 15.03
N GLY A 653 -7.09 -17.40 15.60
CA GLY A 653 -8.39 -17.46 16.28
C GLY A 653 -8.36 -17.68 17.78
N GLY A 654 -9.50 -18.15 18.29
CA GLY A 654 -9.76 -18.35 19.72
C GLY A 654 -10.75 -17.36 20.32
N GLU A 655 -10.92 -17.43 21.64
CA GLU A 655 -11.84 -16.54 22.36
C GLU A 655 -11.25 -15.12 22.51
N CYS A 656 -12.13 -14.13 22.62
CA CYS A 656 -11.73 -12.77 22.97
C CYS A 656 -11.30 -12.74 24.44
N VAL A 657 -10.02 -12.45 24.68
CA VAL A 657 -9.42 -12.42 26.01
C VAL A 657 -9.09 -11.00 26.44
N LEU A 658 -9.21 -10.72 27.72
CA LEU A 658 -8.85 -9.43 28.30
C LEU A 658 -7.37 -9.11 28.07
N MET A 659 -7.08 -7.91 27.59
CA MET A 659 -5.71 -7.45 27.35
C MET A 659 -4.94 -7.19 28.64
N THR A 660 -5.57 -6.55 29.62
CA THR A 660 -5.00 -6.29 30.95
C THR A 660 -6.07 -6.35 32.03
N GLN A 661 -5.68 -6.61 33.28
CA GLN A 661 -6.62 -6.64 34.41
C GLN A 661 -7.24 -5.26 34.71
N GLY A 662 -6.65 -4.15 34.24
CA GLY A 662 -7.17 -2.79 34.43
C GLY A 662 -8.39 -2.46 33.56
N PHE A 663 -8.49 -3.05 32.36
CA PHE A 663 -9.67 -2.96 31.48
C PHE A 663 -10.76 -3.99 31.82
N SER A 664 -10.50 -4.88 32.79
CA SER A 664 -11.38 -5.98 33.22
C SER A 664 -12.76 -5.54 33.71
N SER A 665 -12.91 -4.28 34.10
CA SER A 665 -14.22 -3.70 34.37
C SER A 665 -14.54 -2.72 33.25
N GLN A 666 -15.43 -3.08 32.32
CA GLN A 666 -16.46 -2.11 31.94
C GLN A 666 -17.25 -1.86 33.22
N PRO A 667 -16.89 -0.84 34.02
CA PRO A 667 -17.57 -0.65 35.27
C PRO A 667 -19.01 -0.29 34.94
N PRO A 668 -19.97 -0.65 35.81
CA PRO A 668 -21.33 -0.18 35.63
C PRO A 668 -21.33 1.35 35.48
N PRO A 669 -22.23 1.92 34.65
CA PRO A 669 -22.31 3.35 34.46
C PRO A 669 -22.30 4.11 35.80
N ILE A 670 -21.66 5.29 35.84
CA ILE A 670 -21.48 6.09 37.08
C ILE A 670 -22.82 6.33 37.82
N LYS A 671 -23.93 6.36 37.08
CA LYS A 671 -25.31 6.41 37.62
C LYS A 671 -26.13 5.21 37.12
N CYS A 672 -25.70 4.01 37.48
CA CYS A 672 -26.41 2.78 37.13
C CYS A 672 -27.64 2.60 38.04
N THR A 673 -28.85 2.63 37.47
CA THR A 673 -30.10 2.29 38.17
C THR A 673 -30.83 1.17 37.42
N GLY A 674 -31.20 0.08 38.11
CA GLY A 674 -31.84 -1.07 37.48
C GLY A 674 -30.81 -2.06 36.92
N THR A 675 -30.78 -2.23 35.60
CA THR A 675 -29.82 -3.08 34.88
C THR A 675 -29.00 -2.25 33.90
N TYR A 676 -27.83 -2.76 33.52
CA TYR A 676 -27.00 -2.22 32.44
C TYR A 676 -26.55 -3.34 31.51
N MET A 677 -26.22 -2.96 30.27
CA MET A 677 -25.68 -3.89 29.29
C MET A 677 -24.19 -4.08 29.55
N LYS A 678 -23.80 -5.29 30.00
CA LYS A 678 -22.42 -5.65 30.26
C LYS A 678 -21.88 -6.46 29.09
N SER A 679 -20.76 -6.05 28.52
CA SER A 679 -20.11 -6.82 27.47
C SER A 679 -19.66 -8.20 27.97
N GLN A 680 -19.78 -9.18 27.08
CA GLN A 680 -19.21 -10.51 27.24
C GLN A 680 -17.79 -10.61 26.64
N GLY A 681 -17.23 -9.50 26.16
CA GLY A 681 -15.95 -9.44 25.44
C GLY A 681 -16.08 -9.38 23.92
N TYR A 682 -17.31 -9.33 23.41
CA TYR A 682 -17.62 -9.31 21.98
C TYR A 682 -18.61 -8.19 21.65
N ARG A 683 -18.48 -7.66 20.43
CA ARG A 683 -19.46 -6.76 19.83
C ARG A 683 -19.68 -7.13 18.36
N LYS A 684 -20.83 -6.77 17.81
CA LYS A 684 -21.17 -7.12 16.43
C LYS A 684 -20.28 -6.35 15.46
N ILE A 685 -19.82 -6.98 14.39
CA ILE A 685 -19.01 -6.30 13.36
C ILE A 685 -19.81 -5.13 12.75
N PRO A 686 -19.23 -3.93 12.63
CA PRO A 686 -19.89 -2.79 12.03
C PRO A 686 -20.39 -3.08 10.60
N GLY A 687 -21.66 -2.76 10.33
CA GLY A 687 -22.29 -2.99 9.04
C GLY A 687 -22.81 -4.41 8.79
N ASP A 688 -22.60 -5.34 9.72
CA ASP A 688 -23.11 -6.71 9.62
C ASP A 688 -24.65 -6.78 9.72
N GLN A 689 -25.27 -7.45 8.75
CA GLN A 689 -26.73 -7.53 8.59
C GLN A 689 -27.36 -8.83 9.11
N CYS A 690 -26.63 -9.66 9.87
CA CYS A 690 -27.15 -10.93 10.37
C CYS A 690 -28.25 -10.70 11.42
N GLU A 691 -29.23 -11.61 11.51
CA GLU A 691 -30.31 -11.56 12.50
C GLU A 691 -30.57 -12.94 13.13
N GLY A 692 -30.81 -12.97 14.44
CA GLY A 692 -30.98 -14.23 15.17
C GLY A 692 -29.70 -15.08 15.19
N GLY A 693 -29.80 -16.37 15.51
CA GLY A 693 -28.63 -17.25 15.59
C GLY A 693 -27.81 -17.05 16.87
N VAL A 694 -26.47 -17.06 16.73
CA VAL A 694 -25.53 -16.92 17.85
C VAL A 694 -25.50 -15.46 18.33
N TYR A 695 -25.72 -15.26 19.63
CA TYR A 695 -25.66 -13.95 20.28
C TYR A 695 -24.49 -13.90 21.28
N LEU A 696 -23.44 -13.14 20.94
CA LEU A 696 -22.30 -12.85 21.82
C LEU A 696 -22.30 -11.41 22.34
N GLY A 697 -23.33 -10.64 22.00
CA GLY A 697 -23.47 -9.24 22.39
C GLY A 697 -23.62 -9.05 23.90
N PRO A 698 -23.73 -7.80 24.35
CA PRO A 698 -23.80 -7.51 25.77
C PRO A 698 -25.06 -8.13 26.41
N ILE A 699 -24.95 -8.52 27.68
CA ILE A 699 -26.05 -9.11 28.45
C ILE A 699 -26.49 -8.16 29.56
N GLU A 700 -27.77 -8.20 29.92
CA GLU A 700 -28.29 -7.41 31.04
C GLU A 700 -27.70 -7.90 32.37
N GLN A 701 -27.12 -6.97 33.11
CA GLN A 701 -26.52 -7.17 34.43
C GLN A 701 -27.15 -6.18 35.41
N GLU A 702 -27.48 -6.61 36.63
CA GLU A 702 -27.97 -5.68 37.65
C GLU A 702 -26.88 -4.66 38.06
N CYS A 703 -27.31 -3.41 38.24
CA CYS A 703 -26.47 -2.37 38.79
C CYS A 703 -26.05 -2.72 40.23
N PRO A 704 -24.78 -2.53 40.62
CA PRO A 704 -24.37 -2.78 42.00
C PRO A 704 -25.17 -1.90 42.96
N THR A 705 -25.91 -2.53 43.88
CA THR A 705 -26.52 -1.80 45.00
C THR A 705 -25.44 -1.26 45.94
N GLU A 706 -25.67 -0.12 46.59
CA GLU A 706 -24.69 0.65 47.40
C GLU A 706 -23.97 -0.12 48.55
N LYS A 707 -24.14 -1.44 48.68
CA LYS A 707 -23.52 -2.29 49.70
C LYS A 707 -22.20 -2.98 49.28
N THR A 708 -21.66 -2.70 48.09
CA THR A 708 -20.32 -3.17 47.66
C THR A 708 -19.26 -2.06 47.60
N ASN A 709 -19.50 -0.92 48.26
CA ASN A 709 -18.56 0.20 48.36
C ASN A 709 -17.52 0.05 49.48
N ILE A 710 -16.71 -1.03 49.47
CA ILE A 710 -15.46 -1.07 50.28
C ILE A 710 -14.20 -1.43 49.47
N GLN A 711 -14.27 -1.93 48.23
CA GLN A 711 -13.04 -2.25 47.48
C GLN A 711 -12.77 -1.43 46.21
N VAL A 712 -13.70 -0.60 45.73
CA VAL A 712 -13.45 0.27 44.56
C VAL A 712 -12.75 1.58 44.95
N ASN A 713 -12.91 2.03 46.21
CA ASN A 713 -12.31 3.28 46.70
C ASN A 713 -10.84 3.16 47.14
N GLN A 714 -10.20 1.99 47.03
CA GLN A 714 -8.79 1.83 47.41
C GLN A 714 -7.81 1.70 46.22
N ILE A 715 -8.30 1.65 44.97
CA ILE A 715 -7.41 1.53 43.79
C ILE A 715 -7.16 2.90 43.12
N ILE A 716 -7.95 3.94 43.43
CA ILE A 716 -7.83 5.27 42.77
C ILE A 716 -7.12 6.33 43.63
N THR A 717 -6.75 6.05 44.89
CA THR A 717 -6.15 7.08 45.78
C THR A 717 -4.65 6.97 46.08
N ASP A 718 -3.92 5.98 45.56
CA ASP A 718 -2.47 5.91 45.79
C ASP A 718 -1.69 6.53 44.61
N LYS A 719 -1.82 7.85 44.43
CA LYS A 719 -0.72 8.65 43.87
C LYS A 719 0.25 8.95 45.02
N PRO A 720 1.55 8.66 44.89
CA PRO A 720 2.51 9.06 45.92
C PRO A 720 2.57 10.59 45.97
N ILE A 721 2.08 11.15 47.08
CA ILE A 721 2.36 12.52 47.47
C ILE A 721 3.84 12.58 47.84
N VAL A 722 4.67 13.04 46.90
CA VAL A 722 6.04 13.48 47.24
C VAL A 722 5.90 14.73 48.10
N LYS A 723 6.16 14.58 49.40
CA LYS A 723 6.28 15.69 50.33
C LYS A 723 7.48 16.54 49.92
N ASN A 724 7.23 17.83 49.71
CA ASN A 724 8.24 18.87 49.68
C ASN A 724 8.91 18.96 51.05
N ASP A 725 10.12 18.43 51.18
CA ASP A 725 11.03 18.80 52.25
C ASP A 725 11.95 19.92 51.76
N GLN A 726 11.61 21.14 52.18
CA GLN A 726 12.54 22.27 52.18
C GLN A 726 13.69 21.95 53.15
N LYS A 727 14.92 21.83 52.64
CA LYS A 727 16.12 22.08 53.43
C LYS A 727 17.04 23.09 52.74
N LYS A 728 17.14 24.23 53.45
CA LYS A 728 18.14 25.31 53.41
C LYS A 728 19.43 25.01 52.65
N GLN A 729 19.58 25.75 51.56
CA GLN A 729 20.70 26.63 51.20
C GLN A 729 21.84 26.72 52.23
N ASP A 730 23.04 26.32 51.80
CA ASP A 730 24.29 26.98 52.17
C ASP A 730 25.19 27.09 50.92
N SER A 731 25.77 28.28 50.82
CA SER A 731 26.55 28.89 49.75
C SER A 731 27.89 28.22 49.44
N LEU A 732 28.36 28.29 48.18
CA LEU A 732 29.73 28.76 47.85
C LEU A 732 29.93 28.95 46.33
N ASP A 733 30.15 30.23 46.02
CA ASP A 733 30.79 30.92 44.89
C ASP A 733 31.31 30.18 43.63
N LEU A 734 30.82 30.70 42.50
CA LEU A 734 31.58 31.36 41.41
C LEU A 734 32.98 30.82 41.05
N GLN A 735 33.13 30.33 39.81
CA GLN A 735 33.89 30.99 38.72
C GLN A 735 34.17 30.05 37.52
N SER A 736 33.92 30.59 36.33
CA SER A 736 34.40 30.11 35.02
C SER A 736 35.92 30.23 34.88
N PRO A 737 36.58 29.38 34.06
CA PRO A 737 37.47 29.93 33.02
C PRO A 737 37.40 29.15 31.68
N ILE A 738 37.28 29.82 30.53
CA ILE A 738 38.36 30.34 29.67
C ILE A 738 39.33 29.24 29.17
N TYR A 739 39.19 28.88 27.88
CA TYR A 739 40.16 28.08 27.13
C TYR A 739 41.25 28.98 26.54
N GLN A 740 42.52 28.66 26.82
CA GLN A 740 43.70 29.16 26.10
C GLN A 740 44.41 28.02 25.36
N ASN A 741 45.01 28.36 24.23
CA ASN A 741 45.72 27.47 23.30
C ASN A 741 47.24 27.38 23.57
N GLN A 742 47.80 26.24 23.12
CA GLN A 742 49.19 25.94 22.69
C GLN A 742 50.19 25.37 23.73
N PRO A 743 51.36 24.80 23.32
CA PRO A 743 51.55 23.39 22.96
C PRO A 743 52.78 22.74 23.66
N GLY A 744 52.99 21.43 23.53
CA GLY A 744 54.23 20.82 24.03
C GLY A 744 54.31 19.30 23.92
N GLN A 745 55.33 18.83 23.20
CA GLN A 745 55.68 17.46 22.88
C GLN A 745 56.06 16.62 24.12
N ASN A 746 55.86 15.30 24.03
CA ASN A 746 56.88 14.35 24.47
C ASN A 746 56.81 13.04 23.68
N THR A 747 57.97 12.69 23.17
CA THR A 747 58.30 11.56 22.29
C THR A 747 58.41 10.25 23.06
N THR A 748 57.91 9.15 22.49
CA THR A 748 58.41 7.80 22.76
C THR A 748 58.66 7.08 21.44
N SER A 749 59.86 6.53 21.32
CA SER A 749 60.43 5.82 20.18
C SER A 749 59.84 4.41 20.05
N PHE A 750 59.41 4.02 18.84
CA PHE A 750 58.96 2.66 18.51
C PHE A 750 59.91 1.98 17.51
N ASN A 751 60.20 0.69 17.76
CA ASN A 751 61.14 -0.15 17.02
C ASN A 751 60.56 -0.65 15.67
N ILE A 752 61.42 -0.73 14.66
CA ILE A 752 61.10 -1.00 13.23
C ILE A 752 60.98 -2.49 12.88
N LEU A 753 61.11 -3.41 13.84
CA LEU A 753 61.20 -4.86 13.55
C LEU A 753 59.85 -5.61 13.50
N ASP A 754 58.74 -5.05 13.99
CA ASP A 754 57.43 -5.74 14.03
C ASP A 754 56.60 -5.62 12.73
N TYR A 755 57.03 -4.79 11.77
CA TYR A 755 56.26 -4.55 10.53
C TYR A 755 56.49 -5.60 9.44
N ALA A 756 57.61 -6.33 9.49
CA ALA A 756 57.97 -7.30 8.44
C ALA A 756 57.14 -8.60 8.53
N GLU A 757 56.81 -9.07 9.73
CA GLU A 757 56.01 -10.29 9.91
C GLU A 757 54.54 -10.07 9.50
N TYR A 758 53.98 -8.89 9.79
CA TYR A 758 52.60 -8.55 9.40
C TYR A 758 52.40 -8.45 7.88
N ILE A 759 53.41 -7.98 7.15
CA ILE A 759 53.36 -7.88 5.69
C ILE A 759 53.40 -9.27 5.06
N ILE A 760 54.23 -10.18 5.58
CA ILE A 760 54.34 -11.55 5.06
C ILE A 760 53.04 -12.34 5.29
N ILE A 761 52.42 -12.19 6.46
CA ILE A 761 51.13 -12.82 6.78
C ILE A 761 50.01 -12.27 5.87
N SER A 762 50.00 -10.96 5.63
CA SER A 762 48.99 -10.33 4.76
C SER A 762 49.12 -10.79 3.30
N ILE A 763 50.34 -10.98 2.79
CA ILE A 763 50.59 -11.50 1.44
C ILE A 763 50.20 -12.98 1.32
N MET A 764 50.41 -13.80 2.36
CA MET A 764 49.93 -15.19 2.38
C MET A 764 48.40 -15.28 2.35
N ILE A 765 47.70 -14.43 3.11
CA ILE A 765 46.23 -14.42 3.15
C ILE A 765 45.66 -14.00 1.79
N LEU A 766 46.27 -12.99 1.14
CA LEU A 766 45.85 -12.54 -0.18
C LEU A 766 46.09 -13.58 -1.28
N THR A 767 47.21 -14.31 -1.23
CA THR A 767 47.50 -15.38 -2.19
C THR A 767 46.58 -16.59 -2.00
N LEU A 768 46.22 -16.94 -0.76
CA LEU A 768 45.22 -17.98 -0.48
C LEU A 768 43.81 -17.61 -0.95
N PHE A 769 43.42 -16.33 -0.81
CA PHE A 769 42.14 -15.83 -1.34
C PHE A 769 42.10 -15.86 -2.87
N TYR A 770 43.22 -15.52 -3.52
CA TYR A 770 43.32 -15.56 -4.97
C TYR A 770 43.25 -16.99 -5.51
N LEU A 771 43.93 -17.94 -4.87
CA LEU A 771 43.86 -19.37 -5.20
C LEU A 771 42.45 -19.94 -4.99
N ARG A 772 41.73 -19.55 -3.93
CA ARG A 772 40.34 -19.97 -3.69
C ARG A 772 39.41 -19.50 -4.81
N ASN A 773 39.54 -18.25 -5.25
CA ASN A 773 38.73 -17.70 -6.33
C ASN A 773 39.06 -18.34 -7.70
N LEU A 774 40.33 -18.68 -7.93
CA LEU A 774 40.74 -19.38 -9.16
C LEU A 774 40.15 -20.80 -9.21
N ILE A 775 40.15 -21.52 -8.09
CA ILE A 775 39.55 -22.86 -7.99
C ILE A 775 38.02 -22.78 -8.19
N TRP A 776 37.36 -21.78 -7.61
CA TRP A 776 35.92 -21.58 -7.77
C TRP A 776 35.51 -21.24 -9.21
N SER A 777 36.34 -20.47 -9.92
CA SER A 777 36.17 -20.17 -11.35
C SER A 777 36.20 -21.44 -12.22
N VAL A 778 37.16 -22.34 -11.96
CA VAL A 778 37.30 -23.62 -12.69
C VAL A 778 36.14 -24.57 -12.37
N VAL A 779 35.70 -24.65 -11.11
CA VAL A 779 34.53 -25.47 -10.72
C VAL A 779 33.24 -24.96 -11.40
N LYS A 780 33.07 -23.65 -11.54
CA LYS A 780 31.92 -23.04 -12.22
C LYS A 780 31.89 -23.35 -13.72
N GLN A 781 33.06 -23.44 -14.37
CA GLN A 781 33.17 -23.87 -15.78
C GLN A 781 32.91 -25.37 -15.97
N ILE A 782 33.21 -26.22 -14.98
CA ILE A 782 32.93 -27.66 -15.06
C ILE A 782 31.44 -27.97 -14.85
N PHE A 783 30.73 -27.17 -14.03
CA PHE A 783 29.29 -27.33 -13.81
C PHE A 783 28.41 -26.78 -14.95
N SER A 784 28.88 -25.78 -15.70
CA SER A 784 28.10 -25.23 -16.83
C SER A 784 28.10 -26.13 -18.08
N ALA A 785 28.97 -27.15 -18.14
CA ALA A 785 29.09 -28.06 -19.28
C ALA A 785 28.18 -29.32 -19.23
N SER A 786 27.43 -29.57 -18.14
CA SER A 786 26.62 -30.81 -18.00
C SER A 786 25.09 -30.64 -18.13
N GLN A 787 24.57 -29.43 -18.40
CA GLN A 787 23.13 -29.16 -18.50
C GLN A 787 22.68 -28.67 -19.89
N VAL A 788 23.08 -29.38 -20.95
CA VAL A 788 22.47 -29.19 -22.29
C VAL A 788 22.14 -30.54 -22.91
N ASN A 789 20.94 -31.06 -22.60
CA ASN A 789 19.97 -31.62 -23.54
C ASN A 789 18.93 -32.47 -22.80
N LYS A 790 17.69 -31.97 -22.71
CA LYS A 790 16.48 -32.81 -22.75
C LYS A 790 15.28 -31.92 -23.12
N ASN A 791 15.01 -31.86 -24.42
CA ASN A 791 13.70 -31.44 -24.94
C ASN A 791 12.61 -32.30 -24.30
N ARG A 792 11.77 -31.71 -23.44
CA ARG A 792 10.51 -32.32 -22.98
C ARG A 792 9.34 -31.43 -23.37
N LYS A 793 8.40 -32.05 -24.08
CA LYS A 793 7.12 -31.49 -24.54
C LYS A 793 6.39 -30.77 -23.40
N LYS A 794 5.94 -29.53 -23.66
CA LYS A 794 5.02 -28.77 -22.80
C LYS A 794 3.76 -29.62 -22.52
N ARG A 795 3.48 -29.90 -21.25
CA ARG A 795 2.19 -30.43 -20.77
C ARG A 795 1.61 -29.42 -19.80
N SER A 796 0.28 -29.25 -19.86
CA SER A 796 -0.53 -28.44 -18.94
C SER A 796 -0.17 -28.71 -17.48
N TYR A 797 0.00 -27.65 -16.69
CA TYR A 797 0.63 -27.66 -15.34
C TYR A 797 -0.37 -27.55 -14.18
N TYR A 798 -1.57 -28.10 -14.30
CA TYR A 798 -2.49 -28.24 -13.16
C TYR A 798 -3.00 -29.68 -13.07
N PRO A 799 -3.25 -30.21 -11.86
CA PRO A 799 -3.93 -31.48 -11.72
C PRO A 799 -5.33 -31.37 -12.35
N PRO A 800 -5.81 -32.44 -13.01
CA PRO A 800 -7.15 -32.48 -13.58
C PRO A 800 -8.24 -32.17 -12.54
N SER A 801 -9.37 -31.61 -12.97
CA SER A 801 -10.52 -31.36 -12.09
C SER A 801 -11.02 -32.65 -11.42
N GLU A 802 -11.78 -32.56 -10.33
CA GLU A 802 -12.36 -33.77 -9.68
C GLU A 802 -13.22 -34.58 -10.67
N GLU A 803 -13.87 -33.93 -11.62
CA GLU A 803 -14.62 -34.57 -12.72
C GLU A 803 -13.68 -35.33 -13.67
N GLU A 804 -12.55 -34.75 -14.08
CA GLU A 804 -11.55 -35.43 -14.92
C GLU A 804 -10.86 -36.60 -14.17
N LEU A 805 -10.74 -36.52 -12.84
CA LEU A 805 -10.29 -37.61 -11.98
C LEU A 805 -11.33 -38.73 -11.87
N GLN A 806 -12.62 -38.41 -11.87
CA GLN A 806 -13.70 -39.40 -11.92
C GLN A 806 -13.78 -40.07 -13.30
N GLU A 807 -13.62 -39.32 -14.39
CA GLU A 807 -13.57 -39.85 -15.76
C GLU A 807 -12.34 -40.76 -15.97
N LYS A 808 -11.17 -40.37 -15.43
CA LYS A 808 -9.97 -41.22 -15.42
C LYS A 808 -10.15 -42.47 -14.56
N LYS A 809 -10.86 -42.40 -13.44
CA LYS A 809 -11.21 -43.59 -12.63
C LYS A 809 -12.14 -44.54 -13.40
N GLN A 810 -13.10 -44.03 -14.17
CA GLN A 810 -13.98 -44.85 -15.01
C GLN A 810 -13.25 -45.50 -16.21
N THR A 811 -12.36 -44.77 -16.89
CA THR A 811 -11.53 -45.32 -17.99
C THR A 811 -10.48 -46.31 -17.49
N THR A 812 -9.98 -46.13 -16.27
CA THR A 812 -9.05 -47.09 -15.63
C THR A 812 -9.77 -48.37 -15.20
N LYS A 813 -11.03 -48.28 -14.74
CA LYS A 813 -11.88 -49.45 -14.47
C LYS A 813 -12.19 -50.28 -15.73
N LYS A 814 -12.38 -49.62 -16.88
CA LYS A 814 -12.56 -50.31 -18.19
C LYS A 814 -11.28 -50.97 -18.72
N ARG A 815 -10.09 -50.55 -18.27
CA ARG A 815 -8.81 -51.20 -18.64
C ARG A 815 -8.39 -52.34 -17.71
N LEU A 816 -8.89 -52.36 -16.47
CA LEU A 816 -8.57 -53.41 -15.48
C LEU A 816 -9.46 -54.65 -15.60
N PHE A 817 -10.65 -54.54 -16.20
CA PHE A 817 -11.47 -55.70 -16.59
C PHE A 817 -11.36 -55.91 -18.09
N GLY A 818 -10.34 -56.68 -18.50
CA GLY A 818 -10.19 -57.12 -19.88
C GLY A 818 -11.38 -57.99 -20.29
N ILE A 819 -12.32 -57.39 -21.02
CA ILE A 819 -13.31 -58.11 -21.82
C ILE A 819 -13.04 -57.69 -23.27
N GLN A 820 -12.34 -58.55 -24.00
CA GLN A 820 -12.37 -58.54 -25.46
C GLN A 820 -13.75 -59.03 -25.88
N SER A 821 -14.57 -58.17 -26.50
CA SER A 821 -15.62 -58.67 -27.40
C SER A 821 -15.15 -58.46 -28.83
N THR A 822 -14.90 -59.57 -29.52
CA THR A 822 -14.84 -59.64 -30.97
C THR A 822 -16.18 -59.15 -31.55
N LYS A 823 -16.08 -58.32 -32.59
CA LYS A 823 -17.21 -58.01 -33.47
C LYS A 823 -17.53 -59.27 -34.27
N ASP A 824 -18.76 -59.75 -34.14
CA ASP A 824 -19.45 -60.47 -35.20
C ASP A 824 -20.74 -59.70 -35.53
N GLU A 825 -21.12 -59.82 -36.78
CA GLU A 825 -22.19 -59.12 -37.49
C GLU A 825 -23.60 -59.59 -37.05
N ASP A 826 -24.59 -58.79 -37.50
CA ASP A 826 -26.00 -59.11 -37.74
C ASP A 826 -27.09 -58.81 -36.69
N GLU A 827 -27.96 -57.90 -37.16
CA GLU A 827 -29.44 -57.90 -37.19
C GLU A 827 -30.33 -58.01 -35.93
N GLU A 828 -31.24 -57.03 -35.90
CA GLU A 828 -32.67 -57.07 -35.55
C GLU A 828 -33.22 -57.20 -34.11
N ALA A 829 -34.20 -56.31 -33.88
CA ALA A 829 -35.44 -56.46 -33.12
C ALA A 829 -35.43 -56.34 -31.57
N GLY A 830 -35.88 -55.17 -31.11
CA GLY A 830 -37.16 -55.03 -30.39
C GLY A 830 -37.24 -55.42 -28.92
N LEU A 831 -37.07 -54.44 -28.02
CA LEU A 831 -38.08 -53.88 -27.10
C LEU A 831 -37.46 -52.78 -26.23
#